data_AF-A0A5N6JS61-F1
#
_entry.id   AF-A0A5N6JS61-F1
#
_cell.length_a   1.000
_cell.length_b   1.000
_cell.length_c   1.000
_cell.angle_alpha   90.00
_cell.angle_beta   90.00
_cell.angle_gamma   90.00
#
_symmetry.space_group_name_H-M   'P 1'
#
loop_
_entity.id
_entity.type
_entity.pdbx_description
1 polymer ?
#
loop_
_entity_poly.entity_id
_entity_poly.type
_entity_poly.pdbx_seq_one_letter_code
_entity_poly.pdbx_strand_id
1 'polypeptide(L)'
;MSQKKDTSATSSQAVPPDFHASAAEPSTPSWLNNSTPSESADSFGRVSIEDELPNYVGGAHWAAILENIAGLRDSLGSDEWPKGTARVNNKYKGPELLLGDNRKASRESILACLPSKPIVDDLIERYFTAIDASFITHAPTFRKEYAEFWANPNSKSISWIGFLFAIICLAAHFELKTGDVPISALSDMAVRDTEQRIGVYREKTVQCLITSNYTEPGLYTVETLVLYYLSEHFQSKDALFGSWMLLGMIIRAGMRLGIHRDASHYPNISIFRGEMQRRLWATITLLDVQTSCQVGLPRMISEGMYDTKPPNHLLDEDLDENMVVLPPDRPENVLSPITHALSKYRLLIVFGKIFDASNSIAPIPYDEVMKLEKLLFDAMEEVPKSFRVTSIQGLENGPVMLRVRRFSIEMAYLKARCFLHRKFLSEAKSLQIHSYSVKACVDSSMLILQYQSYMTSETAQGRSLHGMKWITSSLMTYDFLLAATLLCLYLGQMLAAEEQSMNTNLQDFPIEWTKENILCALLKSYHIWNNPENSSEDTMKFSKVLKAMLNKVGYWSTASKTQMEAAKEITSEDNSSRPSSYSIPNTYSLPQSNFEESPGDSSTSNIGMMEDILNDPTGLDWGLWDNNFQRSNTYIDTGSSLYASDSYFPFRAAGLGNNMKFYHWLGSRVQQKLHLTIWGNPTSNLIAILEGAERSPRNNHLQNIRNIIAAPTGDPLLGFHPSNVVANQNTDAIDYELAPGQKDPATVGAYLDFTTVKNPQPIRGTKGGTDAGPRTEAYDILNPDKLAPPGTDHGNVNNAQWPMGLSHAKLGLGHAGWSRQQNVDNIPAATEMAGVNMRLEEGGYRELHWHKAAEWAYIFNGSVRLQAVNEDGQTFVDDLSAGDVWFFPPGIPHSLQGLKGGTEFLLIFDDGSFSEDNTFLVSEVFAHNPLEVLSKNFQLPESAWSNIPPGELFIFPGTKAPTDIAKQNITGSAGIVPQEFSYSYHLSKAPLTHDTPGGTIKILDPKTFPIAEKFSAAVVTVHPGAMREIHWHTSSDEWNFFIAGNARISIYAAQGTARTFDYHAGDCGYISKGMTHYVENVGKDDLVFIEVLQADHFSDISVGQWVGLTPKQIVADTLNLSDETVSAFKKEKQFIVQNDAAA
;
A
#
# COMPACT_ATOMS: atom_id res chain seq x y z
N MET A 1 -48.50 45.45 -7.55
CA MET A 1 -47.53 46.21 -8.36
C MET A 1 -46.62 45.16 -9.00
N SER A 2 -46.49 45.00 -10.31
CA SER A 2 -46.25 45.98 -11.39
C SER A 2 -44.84 46.58 -11.30
N GLN A 3 -43.99 46.52 -12.34
CA GLN A 3 -44.20 45.97 -13.70
C GLN A 3 -42.86 45.70 -14.45
N LYS A 4 -42.86 44.66 -15.31
CA LYS A 4 -42.38 44.58 -16.72
C LYS A 4 -41.05 45.26 -17.14
N LYS A 5 -40.25 44.69 -18.06
CA LYS A 5 -40.55 44.13 -19.40
C LYS A 5 -39.66 42.89 -19.69
N ASP A 6 -40.13 41.83 -20.36
CA ASP A 6 -40.37 41.65 -21.83
C ASP A 6 -39.06 41.80 -22.65
N THR A 7 -38.69 41.02 -23.67
CA THR A 7 -39.42 40.40 -24.82
C THR A 7 -38.64 39.17 -25.37
N SER A 8 -39.17 37.96 -25.63
CA SER A 8 -40.10 37.46 -26.70
C SER A 8 -39.36 36.66 -27.83
N ALA A 9 -39.91 35.67 -28.56
CA ALA A 9 -41.07 34.78 -28.40
C ALA A 9 -41.21 33.79 -29.61
N THR A 10 -41.92 32.66 -29.43
CA THR A 10 -42.78 31.90 -30.42
C THR A 10 -42.20 31.34 -31.75
N SER A 11 -42.85 30.42 -32.49
CA SER A 11 -43.58 29.14 -32.17
C SER A 11 -44.10 28.45 -33.47
N SER A 12 -44.57 27.19 -33.35
CA SER A 12 -45.66 26.53 -34.13
C SER A 12 -45.56 26.20 -35.65
N GLN A 13 -45.48 24.88 -35.94
CA GLN A 13 -46.33 24.06 -36.83
C GLN A 13 -46.58 24.41 -38.33
N ALA A 14 -46.27 23.47 -39.25
CA ALA A 14 -47.19 22.87 -40.27
C ALA A 14 -46.48 21.86 -41.23
N VAL A 15 -47.23 20.84 -41.72
CA VAL A 15 -46.86 19.67 -42.59
C VAL A 15 -48.20 19.11 -43.18
N PRO A 16 -48.34 18.37 -44.32
CA PRO A 16 -47.44 17.81 -45.38
C PRO A 16 -47.78 18.45 -46.78
N PRO A 17 -47.81 17.82 -48.01
CA PRO A 17 -47.34 16.51 -48.53
C PRO A 17 -46.64 16.48 -49.94
N ASP A 18 -46.33 15.25 -50.42
CA ASP A 18 -46.04 14.81 -51.82
C ASP A 18 -44.83 15.43 -52.58
N PHE A 19 -44.04 14.78 -53.45
CA PHE A 19 -43.64 13.40 -53.85
C PHE A 19 -42.43 13.59 -54.83
N HIS A 20 -41.57 12.66 -55.32
CA HIS A 20 -41.25 11.21 -55.28
C HIS A 20 -39.82 11.10 -55.94
N ALA A 21 -38.99 10.04 -55.94
CA ALA A 21 -38.85 8.76 -55.21
C ALA A 21 -37.45 8.13 -55.55
N SER A 22 -37.11 6.99 -54.93
CA SER A 22 -36.07 6.00 -55.35
C SER A 22 -34.58 6.40 -55.40
N ALA A 23 -33.79 5.98 -54.39
CA ALA A 23 -32.89 4.81 -54.50
C ALA A 23 -32.01 4.59 -53.24
N ALA A 24 -31.82 3.32 -52.86
CA ALA A 24 -30.78 2.74 -51.97
C ALA A 24 -30.61 3.24 -50.51
N GLU A 25 -30.46 2.29 -49.59
CA GLU A 25 -30.04 2.52 -48.20
C GLU A 25 -28.50 2.53 -48.09
N PRO A 26 -27.91 3.41 -47.25
CA PRO A 26 -26.53 3.25 -46.78
C PRO A 26 -26.50 2.34 -45.55
N SER A 27 -25.79 1.21 -45.64
CA SER A 27 -25.60 0.29 -44.51
C SER A 27 -24.81 0.93 -43.37
N THR A 28 -25.34 0.90 -42.15
CA THR A 28 -24.62 1.32 -40.92
C THR A 28 -23.40 0.42 -40.65
N PRO A 29 -22.20 0.97 -40.43
CA PRO A 29 -21.02 0.18 -40.04
C PRO A 29 -21.22 -0.59 -38.73
N SER A 30 -20.77 -1.84 -38.68
CA SER A 30 -21.08 -2.79 -37.59
C SER A 30 -20.19 -2.70 -36.34
N TRP A 31 -19.41 -1.63 -36.18
CA TRP A 31 -18.44 -1.46 -35.08
C TRP A 31 -19.01 -0.78 -33.82
N LEU A 32 -20.34 -0.72 -33.67
CA LEU A 32 -21.04 -0.08 -32.54
C LEU A 32 -21.51 -1.07 -31.44
N ASN A 33 -21.02 -2.31 -31.47
CA ASN A 33 -21.28 -3.28 -30.40
C ASN A 33 -20.39 -3.00 -29.17
N ASN A 34 -20.94 -2.32 -28.17
CA ASN A 34 -20.32 -2.12 -26.85
C ASN A 34 -20.28 -3.42 -26.03
N SER A 35 -19.46 -4.40 -26.44
CA SER A 35 -19.06 -5.51 -25.57
C SER A 35 -17.83 -5.10 -24.76
N THR A 36 -18.03 -4.66 -23.52
CA THR A 36 -16.95 -4.65 -22.52
C THR A 36 -16.40 -6.07 -22.34
N PRO A 37 -15.09 -6.24 -22.07
CA PRO A 37 -14.54 -7.53 -21.66
C PRO A 37 -15.30 -8.11 -20.47
N SER A 38 -15.33 -9.43 -20.34
CA SER A 38 -16.08 -10.07 -19.25
C SER A 38 -15.49 -9.77 -17.87
N GLU A 39 -16.32 -9.84 -16.82
CA GLU A 39 -15.86 -9.73 -15.44
C GLU A 39 -15.13 -11.02 -15.02
N SER A 40 -13.91 -11.18 -15.51
CA SER A 40 -13.01 -12.24 -15.06
C SER A 40 -12.44 -11.94 -13.67
N ALA A 41 -12.11 -13.01 -12.93
CA ALA A 41 -11.50 -12.92 -11.60
C ALA A 41 -10.16 -12.15 -11.61
N ASP A 42 -9.50 -12.06 -12.77
CA ASP A 42 -8.25 -11.34 -13.05
C ASP A 42 -8.22 -9.90 -12.53
N SER A 43 -9.39 -9.26 -12.40
CA SER A 43 -9.53 -7.86 -11.96
C SER A 43 -9.15 -7.63 -10.50
N PHE A 44 -9.35 -8.62 -9.62
CA PHE A 44 -9.20 -8.49 -8.16
C PHE A 44 -7.80 -8.81 -7.63
N GLY A 45 -6.89 -9.32 -8.47
CA GLY A 45 -5.59 -9.84 -8.02
C GLY A 45 -5.70 -11.16 -7.25
N ARG A 46 -4.62 -11.53 -6.55
CA ARG A 46 -4.46 -12.85 -5.92
C ARG A 46 -4.04 -12.73 -4.47
N VAL A 47 -4.77 -13.39 -3.57
CA VAL A 47 -4.28 -13.75 -2.23
C VAL A 47 -3.70 -15.17 -2.28
N SER A 48 -2.48 -15.34 -1.79
CA SER A 48 -1.86 -16.64 -1.54
C SER A 48 -1.45 -16.74 -0.07
N ILE A 49 -1.71 -17.89 0.56
CA ILE A 49 -1.29 -18.16 1.94
C ILE A 49 0.00 -18.98 1.90
N GLU A 50 1.02 -18.55 2.65
CA GLU A 50 2.28 -19.26 2.87
C GLU A 50 2.61 -19.21 4.37
N ASP A 51 2.97 -20.35 4.96
CA ASP A 51 3.28 -20.49 6.40
C ASP A 51 2.22 -19.80 7.31
N GLU A 52 0.95 -20.10 7.04
CA GLU A 52 -0.26 -19.52 7.67
C GLU A 52 -0.47 -17.99 7.47
N LEU A 53 0.43 -17.31 6.74
CA LEU A 53 0.36 -15.87 6.51
C LEU A 53 -0.19 -15.53 5.12
N PRO A 54 -1.17 -14.61 5.00
CA PRO A 54 -1.65 -14.13 3.71
C PRO A 54 -0.63 -13.18 3.06
N ASN A 55 -0.49 -13.33 1.74
CA ASN A 55 0.28 -12.46 0.85
C ASN A 55 -0.61 -12.07 -0.34
N TYR A 56 -0.88 -10.77 -0.52
CA TYR A 56 -1.70 -10.24 -1.60
C TYR A 56 -0.86 -9.60 -2.70
N VAL A 57 -1.21 -9.89 -3.95
CA VAL A 57 -0.54 -9.42 -5.16
C VAL A 57 -1.62 -8.96 -6.14
N GLY A 58 -1.69 -7.65 -6.44
CA GLY A 58 -2.74 -7.11 -7.31
C GLY A 58 -2.66 -7.58 -8.76
N GLY A 59 -3.79 -7.59 -9.47
CA GLY A 59 -3.93 -8.05 -10.88
C GLY A 59 -3.18 -7.20 -11.92
N ALA A 60 -2.39 -6.22 -11.46
CA ALA A 60 -1.44 -5.46 -12.27
C ALA A 60 0.00 -5.98 -12.19
N HIS A 61 0.30 -6.88 -11.26
CA HIS A 61 1.63 -7.42 -11.02
C HIS A 61 1.88 -8.68 -11.86
N TRP A 62 3.12 -8.84 -12.33
CA TRP A 62 3.53 -9.93 -13.22
C TRP A 62 3.20 -11.33 -12.68
N ALA A 63 3.37 -11.57 -11.38
CA ALA A 63 3.10 -12.88 -10.77
C ALA A 63 1.62 -13.27 -10.75
N ALA A 64 0.69 -12.30 -10.77
CA ALA A 64 -0.74 -12.58 -10.89
C ALA A 64 -1.11 -12.87 -12.36
N ILE A 65 -0.63 -12.05 -13.29
CA ILE A 65 -0.90 -12.16 -14.74
C ILE A 65 -0.42 -13.52 -15.30
N LEU A 66 0.61 -14.13 -14.71
CA LEU A 66 1.07 -15.48 -15.06
C LEU A 66 0.01 -16.59 -14.84
N GLU A 67 -0.91 -16.45 -13.87
CA GLU A 67 -1.89 -17.51 -13.58
C GLU A 67 -2.96 -17.63 -14.68
N ASN A 68 -3.17 -16.56 -15.45
CA ASN A 68 -4.09 -16.50 -16.58
C ASN A 68 -3.55 -17.26 -17.83
N ILE A 69 -2.31 -17.76 -17.77
CA ILE A 69 -1.70 -18.55 -18.84
C ILE A 69 -2.05 -20.04 -18.63
N ALA A 70 -3.19 -20.45 -19.19
CA ALA A 70 -3.78 -21.78 -19.02
C ALA A 70 -2.74 -22.92 -19.16
N GLY A 71 -2.67 -23.79 -18.15
CA GLY A 71 -1.79 -24.96 -18.12
C GLY A 71 -0.29 -24.67 -18.01
N LEU A 72 0.14 -23.43 -17.75
CA LEU A 72 1.55 -23.12 -17.53
C LEU A 72 2.02 -23.56 -16.13
N ARG A 73 1.19 -23.33 -15.10
CA ARG A 73 1.47 -23.72 -13.70
C ARG A 73 1.61 -25.24 -13.54
N ASP A 74 0.76 -26.01 -14.22
CA ASP A 74 0.78 -27.48 -14.21
C ASP A 74 2.07 -28.06 -14.80
N SER A 75 2.77 -27.31 -15.67
CA SER A 75 4.03 -27.74 -16.29
C SER A 75 5.28 -27.51 -15.42
N LEU A 76 5.11 -26.90 -14.24
CA LEU A 76 6.18 -26.53 -13.29
C LEU A 76 5.97 -27.11 -11.89
N GLY A 77 4.71 -27.30 -11.49
CA GLY A 77 4.35 -27.64 -10.11
C GLY A 77 4.24 -26.42 -9.20
N SER A 78 3.69 -26.62 -8.00
CA SER A 78 3.41 -25.56 -7.02
C SER A 78 4.66 -24.85 -6.50
N ASP A 79 5.76 -25.58 -6.37
CA ASP A 79 6.90 -25.16 -5.55
C ASP A 79 7.94 -24.40 -6.37
N GLU A 80 7.95 -24.60 -7.70
CA GLU A 80 8.76 -23.83 -8.64
C GLU A 80 8.04 -22.57 -9.15
N TRP A 81 6.73 -22.44 -8.90
CA TRP A 81 5.92 -21.30 -9.34
C TRP A 81 6.32 -20.01 -8.62
N PRO A 82 6.64 -18.91 -9.33
CA PRO A 82 6.92 -17.63 -8.69
C PRO A 82 5.66 -17.03 -8.08
N LYS A 83 5.75 -16.59 -6.82
CA LYS A 83 4.59 -16.12 -6.04
C LYS A 83 4.50 -14.60 -5.90
N GLY A 84 5.47 -13.86 -6.45
CA GLY A 84 5.65 -12.42 -6.23
C GLY A 84 6.51 -12.13 -5.01
N THR A 85 6.50 -10.87 -4.57
CA THR A 85 7.40 -10.26 -3.54
C THR A 85 7.85 -11.23 -2.45
N ALA A 86 9.11 -11.66 -2.51
CA ALA A 86 9.61 -12.78 -1.73
C ALA A 86 9.65 -12.53 -0.20
N ARG A 87 9.13 -13.51 0.57
CA ARG A 87 9.32 -13.65 2.02
C ARG A 87 10.26 -14.84 2.33
N VAL A 88 11.51 -14.78 1.88
CA VAL A 88 12.46 -15.91 1.97
C VAL A 88 13.81 -15.47 2.57
N ASN A 89 14.53 -16.45 3.13
CA ASN A 89 15.80 -16.50 3.90
C ASN A 89 17.01 -15.62 3.46
N ASN A 90 16.79 -14.38 3.02
CA ASN A 90 17.85 -13.44 2.68
C ASN A 90 18.62 -12.98 3.93
N LYS A 91 19.94 -12.71 3.79
CA LYS A 91 20.75 -12.07 4.86
C LYS A 91 20.14 -10.72 5.30
N TYR A 92 19.55 -10.01 4.35
CA TYR A 92 18.90 -8.73 4.53
C TYR A 92 17.43 -8.93 4.92
N LYS A 93 17.05 -8.59 6.15
CA LYS A 93 15.69 -8.81 6.69
C LYS A 93 14.65 -7.75 6.31
N GLY A 94 15.06 -6.66 5.66
CA GLY A 94 14.23 -5.47 5.41
C GLY A 94 14.88 -4.19 5.94
N PRO A 95 14.16 -3.04 5.86
CA PRO A 95 14.71 -1.77 6.32
C PRO A 95 15.03 -1.74 7.81
N GLU A 96 16.25 -1.36 8.15
CA GLU A 96 16.78 -1.34 9.52
C GLU A 96 16.10 -0.28 10.41
N LEU A 97 15.56 0.80 9.84
CA LEU A 97 14.71 1.76 10.56
C LEU A 97 13.43 1.11 11.14
N LEU A 98 12.92 0.06 10.49
CA LEU A 98 11.73 -0.69 10.92
C LEU A 98 12.12 -1.90 11.78
N LEU A 99 13.08 -2.69 11.30
CA LEU A 99 13.36 -4.06 11.78
C LEU A 99 14.74 -4.22 12.46
N GLY A 100 15.48 -3.13 12.67
CA GLY A 100 16.81 -3.15 13.28
C GLY A 100 16.81 -3.11 14.82
N ASP A 101 17.85 -3.71 15.41
CA ASP A 101 18.04 -3.81 16.87
C ASP A 101 18.77 -2.59 17.47
N ASN A 102 19.74 -2.01 16.76
CA ASN A 102 20.71 -1.02 17.29
C ASN A 102 20.23 0.45 17.18
N ARG A 103 19.13 0.76 17.90
CA ARG A 103 18.32 1.98 17.63
C ARG A 103 18.86 3.33 18.11
N LYS A 104 19.84 3.41 19.03
CA LYS A 104 20.36 4.70 19.55
C LYS A 104 21.87 4.65 19.81
N ALA A 105 22.58 5.74 19.52
CA ALA A 105 24.00 5.95 19.80
C ALA A 105 24.27 7.43 20.16
N SER A 106 25.41 7.73 20.79
CA SER A 106 25.78 9.12 21.10
C SER A 106 26.28 9.88 19.86
N ARG A 107 26.20 11.22 19.88
CA ARG A 107 26.70 12.08 18.79
C ARG A 107 28.18 11.80 18.49
N GLU A 108 28.97 11.61 19.53
CA GLU A 108 30.41 11.35 19.46
C GLU A 108 30.67 9.98 18.82
N SER A 109 29.89 8.96 19.19
CA SER A 109 29.97 7.62 18.59
C SER A 109 29.49 7.58 17.14
N ILE A 110 28.58 8.47 16.74
CA ILE A 110 28.12 8.62 15.36
C ILE A 110 29.20 9.33 14.53
N LEU A 111 29.74 10.45 15.03
CA LEU A 111 30.81 11.21 14.37
C LEU A 111 32.12 10.41 14.25
N ALA A 112 32.43 9.53 15.21
CA ALA A 112 33.58 8.63 15.14
C ALA A 112 33.51 7.59 14.01
N CYS A 113 32.34 7.40 13.39
CA CYS A 113 32.14 6.52 12.22
C CYS A 113 32.15 7.26 10.87
N LEU A 114 32.34 8.58 10.87
CA LEU A 114 32.52 9.35 9.64
C LEU A 114 33.95 9.11 9.09
N PRO A 115 34.14 8.82 7.79
CA PRO A 115 35.47 8.61 7.23
C PRO A 115 36.25 9.94 7.11
N SER A 116 37.51 9.86 6.71
CA SER A 116 38.35 11.04 6.51
C SER A 116 37.76 12.00 5.46
N LYS A 117 37.94 13.31 5.65
CA LYS A 117 37.35 14.34 4.78
C LYS A 117 37.54 14.09 3.27
N PRO A 118 38.72 13.68 2.76
CA PRO A 118 38.87 13.41 1.32
C PRO A 118 37.92 12.33 0.79
N ILE A 119 37.61 11.31 1.58
CA ILE A 119 36.68 10.24 1.19
C ILE A 119 35.23 10.76 1.22
N VAL A 120 34.89 11.64 2.18
CA VAL A 120 33.59 12.31 2.20
C VAL A 120 33.44 13.27 1.02
N ASP A 121 34.50 14.00 0.65
CA ASP A 121 34.55 14.86 -0.55
C ASP A 121 34.32 14.04 -1.83
N ASP A 122 35.09 12.95 -2.04
CA ASP A 122 34.96 12.05 -3.20
C ASP A 122 33.55 11.46 -3.33
N LEU A 123 32.92 11.10 -2.21
CA LEU A 123 31.55 10.54 -2.18
C LEU A 123 30.48 11.62 -2.44
N ILE A 124 30.68 12.85 -1.97
CA ILE A 124 29.76 13.97 -2.23
C ILE A 124 29.75 14.35 -3.71
N GLU A 125 30.92 14.42 -4.38
CA GLU A 125 30.96 14.69 -5.82
C GLU A 125 30.30 13.56 -6.62
N ARG A 126 30.45 12.29 -6.19
CA ARG A 126 29.74 11.16 -6.79
C ARG A 126 28.22 11.26 -6.62
N TYR A 127 27.74 11.71 -5.45
CA TYR A 127 26.30 11.92 -5.20
C TYR A 127 25.70 12.96 -6.17
N PHE A 128 26.33 14.13 -6.32
CA PHE A 128 25.83 15.21 -7.19
C PHE A 128 25.99 14.92 -8.70
N THR A 129 26.73 13.88 -9.10
CA THR A 129 26.96 13.53 -10.52
C THR A 129 26.25 12.25 -10.97
N ALA A 130 25.87 11.35 -10.06
CA ALA A 130 25.25 10.06 -10.41
C ALA A 130 23.72 10.11 -10.61
N ILE A 131 23.03 11.04 -9.96
CA ILE A 131 21.56 11.18 -10.00
C ILE A 131 21.15 12.64 -10.21
N ASP A 132 19.86 12.90 -10.44
CA ASP A 132 19.27 14.24 -10.51
C ASP A 132 19.17 14.90 -9.10
N ALA A 133 20.31 15.01 -8.40
CA ALA A 133 20.40 15.32 -6.97
C ALA A 133 19.73 16.63 -6.55
N SER A 134 19.73 17.65 -7.42
CA SER A 134 19.10 18.97 -7.21
C SER A 134 17.59 18.94 -6.97
N PHE A 135 16.92 17.79 -7.21
CA PHE A 135 15.52 17.58 -6.80
C PHE A 135 15.36 17.27 -5.29
N ILE A 136 16.41 16.78 -4.62
CA ILE A 136 16.41 16.42 -3.19
C ILE A 136 17.28 17.38 -2.37
N THR A 137 18.44 17.78 -2.91
CA THR A 137 19.49 18.50 -2.19
C THR A 137 19.92 19.73 -2.98
N HIS A 138 19.75 20.92 -2.41
CA HIS A 138 20.27 22.15 -2.99
C HIS A 138 21.80 22.21 -2.85
N ALA A 139 22.54 22.08 -3.95
CA ALA A 139 23.99 21.90 -3.90
C ALA A 139 24.76 23.07 -3.24
N PRO A 140 24.46 24.37 -3.52
CA PRO A 140 25.12 25.50 -2.89
C PRO A 140 24.95 25.53 -1.36
N THR A 141 23.71 25.36 -0.87
CA THR A 141 23.41 25.34 0.57
C THR A 141 24.11 24.19 1.25
N PHE A 142 24.00 22.96 0.72
CA PHE A 142 24.67 21.80 1.32
C PHE A 142 26.20 21.98 1.38
N ARG A 143 26.84 22.50 0.31
CA ARG A 143 28.30 22.74 0.28
C ARG A 143 28.75 23.80 1.29
N LYS A 144 27.96 24.86 1.50
CA LYS A 144 28.16 25.87 2.56
C LYS A 144 28.09 25.22 3.94
N GLU A 145 27.01 24.48 4.23
CA GLU A 145 26.82 23.80 5.50
C GLU A 145 27.89 22.74 5.80
N TYR A 146 28.36 22.06 4.75
CA TYR A 146 29.42 21.06 4.82
C TYR A 146 30.79 21.68 5.16
N ALA A 147 31.08 22.89 4.67
CA ALA A 147 32.26 23.64 5.08
C ALA A 147 32.19 24.09 6.54
N GLU A 148 31.01 24.56 7.00
CA GLU A 148 30.75 24.91 8.41
C GLU A 148 30.91 23.69 9.34
N PHE A 149 30.44 22.52 8.91
CA PHE A 149 30.59 21.25 9.63
C PHE A 149 32.07 20.84 9.79
N TRP A 150 32.88 20.91 8.74
CA TRP A 150 34.31 20.57 8.87
C TRP A 150 35.13 21.63 9.62
N ALA A 151 34.69 22.89 9.65
CA ALA A 151 35.27 23.92 10.50
C ALA A 151 34.93 23.72 12.00
N ASN A 152 33.73 23.19 12.29
CA ASN A 152 33.28 22.83 13.64
C ASN A 152 32.27 21.67 13.58
N PRO A 153 32.68 20.42 13.89
CA PRO A 153 31.78 19.26 13.84
C PRO A 153 30.59 19.30 14.81
N ASN A 154 30.57 20.26 15.75
CA ASN A 154 29.45 20.50 16.65
C ASN A 154 28.47 21.59 16.17
N SER A 155 28.68 22.18 14.99
CA SER A 155 27.83 23.24 14.43
C SER A 155 26.48 22.76 13.88
N LYS A 156 26.37 21.49 13.43
CA LYS A 156 25.18 20.95 12.75
C LYS A 156 24.33 20.02 13.61
N SER A 157 23.03 20.00 13.34
CA SER A 157 22.05 19.15 14.03
C SER A 157 22.31 17.66 13.76
N ILE A 158 21.75 16.78 14.60
CA ILE A 158 21.86 15.33 14.37
C ILE A 158 21.09 14.90 13.10
N SER A 159 20.00 15.61 12.75
CA SER A 159 19.28 15.42 11.48
C SER A 159 20.16 15.70 10.26
N TRP A 160 20.93 16.79 10.29
CA TRP A 160 21.88 17.12 9.21
C TRP A 160 23.03 16.11 9.12
N ILE A 161 23.51 15.59 10.25
CA ILE A 161 24.50 14.50 10.27
C ILE A 161 23.92 13.22 9.66
N GLY A 162 22.64 12.91 9.94
CA GLY A 162 21.91 11.83 9.29
C GLY A 162 21.80 12.00 7.78
N PHE A 163 21.52 13.23 7.33
CA PHE A 163 21.47 13.60 5.91
C PHE A 163 22.83 13.39 5.22
N LEU A 164 23.93 13.84 5.85
CA LEU A 164 25.28 13.58 5.37
C LEU A 164 25.59 12.08 5.28
N PHE A 165 25.23 11.28 6.31
CA PHE A 165 25.40 9.83 6.28
C PHE A 165 24.57 9.16 5.18
N ALA A 166 23.35 9.62 4.91
CA ALA A 166 22.51 9.10 3.83
C ALA A 166 23.10 9.42 2.44
N ILE A 167 23.63 10.63 2.25
CA ILE A 167 24.35 11.03 1.02
C ILE A 167 25.55 10.11 0.76
N ILE A 168 26.43 9.90 1.75
CA ILE A 168 27.62 9.05 1.55
C ILE A 168 27.29 7.55 1.49
N CYS A 169 26.19 7.10 2.12
CA CYS A 169 25.68 5.73 1.98
C CYS A 169 25.23 5.45 0.53
N LEU A 170 24.43 6.35 -0.05
CA LEU A 170 23.97 6.23 -1.43
C LEU A 170 25.14 6.34 -2.44
N ALA A 171 26.08 7.26 -2.20
CA ALA A 171 27.29 7.37 -3.01
C ALA A 171 28.18 6.11 -2.94
N ALA A 172 28.32 5.50 -1.76
CA ALA A 172 29.07 4.25 -1.59
C ALA A 172 28.38 3.07 -2.28
N HIS A 173 27.04 3.04 -2.35
CA HIS A 173 26.32 2.09 -3.19
C HIS A 173 26.67 2.25 -4.68
N PHE A 174 26.76 3.48 -5.21
CA PHE A 174 27.21 3.70 -6.59
C PHE A 174 28.68 3.25 -6.77
N GLU A 175 29.56 3.53 -5.81
CA GLU A 175 30.94 3.05 -5.80
C GLU A 175 31.00 1.51 -5.91
N LEU A 176 30.26 0.79 -5.05
CA LEU A 176 30.20 -0.67 -5.05
C LEU A 176 29.68 -1.26 -6.39
N LYS A 177 28.68 -0.64 -7.02
CA LYS A 177 28.13 -1.13 -8.29
C LYS A 177 29.01 -0.80 -9.52
N THR A 178 29.93 0.15 -9.41
CA THR A 178 30.89 0.49 -10.50
C THR A 178 32.25 -0.19 -10.33
N GLY A 179 32.68 -0.47 -9.11
CA GLY A 179 34.02 -0.96 -8.80
C GLY A 179 35.09 0.13 -8.73
N ASP A 180 34.73 1.39 -9.01
CA ASP A 180 35.63 2.54 -9.01
C ASP A 180 35.91 3.05 -7.59
N VAL A 181 36.64 2.25 -6.78
CA VAL A 181 37.04 2.61 -5.42
C VAL A 181 37.95 3.86 -5.44
N PRO A 182 37.67 4.92 -4.64
CA PRO A 182 38.48 6.14 -4.61
C PRO A 182 39.96 5.88 -4.32
N ILE A 183 40.85 6.61 -4.99
CA ILE A 183 42.31 6.54 -4.77
C ILE A 183 42.65 6.88 -3.31
N SER A 184 41.87 7.76 -2.67
CA SER A 184 41.94 8.11 -1.26
C SER A 184 41.66 6.93 -0.30
N ALA A 185 40.85 5.96 -0.71
CA ALA A 185 40.56 4.74 0.06
C ALA A 185 41.62 3.63 -0.15
N LEU A 186 42.47 3.72 -1.18
CA LEU A 186 43.55 2.76 -1.39
C LEU A 186 44.63 2.83 -0.30
N SER A 187 44.81 3.97 0.37
CA SER A 187 45.83 4.16 1.41
C SER A 187 45.53 3.53 2.78
N ASP A 188 44.28 3.15 3.08
CA ASP A 188 43.91 2.58 4.39
C ASP A 188 43.17 1.24 4.23
N MET A 189 43.77 0.17 4.75
CA MET A 189 43.20 -1.18 4.69
C MET A 189 41.89 -1.33 5.46
N ALA A 190 41.63 -0.53 6.50
CA ALA A 190 40.39 -0.59 7.28
C ALA A 190 39.19 0.04 6.55
N VAL A 191 39.43 0.69 5.39
CA VAL A 191 38.45 1.50 4.66
C VAL A 191 38.11 0.90 3.28
N ARG A 192 38.82 -0.16 2.88
CA ARG A 192 38.69 -0.78 1.54
C ARG A 192 37.42 -1.60 1.32
N ASP A 193 36.75 -2.08 2.37
CA ASP A 193 35.50 -2.83 2.23
C ASP A 193 34.31 -1.86 2.08
N THR A 194 33.87 -1.67 0.83
CA THR A 194 32.75 -0.79 0.51
C THR A 194 31.40 -1.34 1.01
N GLU A 195 31.22 -2.67 1.11
CA GLU A 195 30.00 -3.26 1.71
C GLU A 195 29.96 -2.99 3.22
N GLN A 196 31.09 -3.14 3.92
CA GLN A 196 31.19 -2.80 5.33
C GLN A 196 30.96 -1.29 5.58
N ARG A 197 31.54 -0.41 4.75
CA ARG A 197 31.29 1.05 4.82
C ARG A 197 29.81 1.39 4.64
N ILE A 198 29.16 0.81 3.64
CA ILE A 198 27.71 0.96 3.40
C ILE A 198 26.91 0.56 4.65
N GLY A 199 27.22 -0.60 5.25
CA GLY A 199 26.56 -1.06 6.47
C GLY A 199 26.67 -0.04 7.62
N VAL A 200 27.87 0.50 7.86
CA VAL A 200 28.09 1.52 8.90
C VAL A 200 27.35 2.83 8.58
N TYR A 201 27.39 3.33 7.33
CA TYR A 201 26.72 4.59 6.98
C TYR A 201 25.19 4.47 7.04
N ARG A 202 24.65 3.30 6.69
CA ARG A 202 23.23 2.94 6.86
C ARG A 202 22.84 2.92 8.34
N GLU A 203 23.59 2.20 9.18
CA GLU A 203 23.39 2.15 10.64
C GLU A 203 23.38 3.56 11.25
N LYS A 204 24.34 4.42 10.85
CA LYS A 204 24.44 5.79 11.36
C LYS A 204 23.34 6.71 10.82
N THR A 205 22.86 6.49 9.60
CA THR A 205 21.66 7.17 9.07
C THR A 205 20.43 6.85 9.94
N VAL A 206 20.20 5.56 10.24
CA VAL A 206 19.10 5.10 11.09
C VAL A 206 19.22 5.63 12.52
N GLN A 207 20.41 5.58 13.12
CA GLN A 207 20.65 6.12 14.46
C GLN A 207 20.44 7.65 14.52
N CYS A 208 20.80 8.39 13.47
CA CYS A 208 20.50 9.81 13.39
C CYS A 208 18.99 10.07 13.31
N LEU A 209 18.26 9.35 12.43
CA LEU A 209 16.80 9.47 12.28
C LEU A 209 16.05 9.20 13.58
N ILE A 210 16.43 8.14 14.32
CA ILE A 210 15.83 7.80 15.62
C ILE A 210 16.23 8.82 16.70
N THR A 211 17.46 9.36 16.66
CA THR A 211 17.91 10.38 17.62
C THR A 211 17.30 11.77 17.35
N SER A 212 16.95 12.08 16.10
CA SER A 212 16.15 13.26 15.72
C SER A 212 14.64 13.10 15.90
N ASN A 213 14.17 11.93 16.36
CA ASN A 213 12.75 11.56 16.46
C ASN A 213 11.97 11.74 15.14
N TYR A 214 12.30 10.94 14.11
CA TYR A 214 11.71 11.03 12.77
C TYR A 214 10.17 10.97 12.67
N THR A 215 9.46 10.57 13.73
CA THR A 215 7.99 10.59 13.83
C THR A 215 7.42 12.00 14.06
N GLU A 216 8.21 12.92 14.63
CA GLU A 216 7.97 14.37 14.58
C GLU A 216 9.00 15.00 13.63
N PRO A 217 8.79 14.91 12.31
CA PRO A 217 9.79 15.28 11.32
C PRO A 217 10.13 16.77 11.38
N GLY A 218 11.42 17.07 11.20
CA GLY A 218 11.96 18.41 11.14
C GLY A 218 12.79 18.64 9.88
N LEU A 219 13.65 19.65 9.94
CA LEU A 219 14.57 19.99 8.85
C LEU A 219 15.52 18.80 8.55
N TYR A 220 15.68 18.49 7.26
CA TYR A 220 16.41 17.34 6.71
C TYR A 220 15.80 15.95 6.99
N THR A 221 14.70 15.81 7.75
CA THR A 221 14.15 14.47 8.07
C THR A 221 13.63 13.75 6.83
N VAL A 222 12.88 14.42 5.96
CA VAL A 222 12.26 13.78 4.78
C VAL A 222 13.31 13.51 3.70
N GLU A 223 14.23 14.44 3.50
CA GLU A 223 15.38 14.33 2.60
C GLU A 223 16.28 13.15 3.01
N THR A 224 16.57 13.01 4.31
CA THR A 224 17.31 11.85 4.86
C THR A 224 16.54 10.54 4.65
N LEU A 225 15.23 10.51 4.91
CA LEU A 225 14.41 9.31 4.71
C LEU A 225 14.35 8.90 3.22
N VAL A 226 14.25 9.86 2.28
CA VAL A 226 14.27 9.59 0.83
C VAL A 226 15.61 9.00 0.39
N LEU A 227 16.74 9.57 0.82
CA LEU A 227 18.08 9.04 0.47
C LEU A 227 18.36 7.67 1.13
N TYR A 228 17.85 7.46 2.35
CA TYR A 228 17.87 6.17 3.02
C TYR A 228 17.05 5.13 2.25
N TYR A 229 15.80 5.44 1.88
CA TYR A 229 14.93 4.60 1.05
C TYR A 229 15.58 4.24 -0.31
N LEU A 230 16.28 5.18 -0.95
CA LEU A 230 17.03 4.93 -2.19
C LEU A 230 18.21 3.97 -1.95
N SER A 231 18.88 4.07 -0.80
CA SER A 231 19.96 3.14 -0.42
C SER A 231 19.43 1.72 -0.21
N GLU A 232 18.26 1.54 0.41
CA GLU A 232 17.65 0.21 0.60
C GLU A 232 17.34 -0.51 -0.72
N HIS A 233 17.14 0.22 -1.82
CA HIS A 233 16.95 -0.36 -3.16
C HIS A 233 18.24 -0.90 -3.81
N PHE A 234 19.41 -0.60 -3.26
CA PHE A 234 20.70 -1.15 -3.70
C PHE A 234 21.20 -2.32 -2.85
N GLN A 235 20.57 -2.54 -1.68
CA GLN A 235 20.81 -3.67 -0.76
C GLN A 235 20.24 -5.00 -1.29
N SER A 236 19.09 -4.95 -1.96
CA SER A 236 18.38 -6.14 -2.47
C SER A 236 18.27 -6.15 -4.00
N LYS A 237 18.34 -7.34 -4.60
CA LYS A 237 17.99 -7.56 -6.01
C LYS A 237 16.48 -7.78 -6.20
N ASP A 238 15.79 -8.32 -5.20
CA ASP A 238 14.35 -8.57 -5.18
C ASP A 238 13.58 -7.39 -4.56
N ALA A 239 12.30 -7.22 -4.92
CA ALA A 239 11.44 -6.18 -4.34
C ALA A 239 11.05 -6.53 -2.91
N LEU A 240 11.17 -5.58 -1.99
CA LEU A 240 10.91 -5.79 -0.57
C LEU A 240 9.75 -4.95 -0.07
N PHE A 241 8.71 -5.61 0.43
CA PHE A 241 7.49 -4.99 0.95
C PHE A 241 7.78 -3.92 2.03
N GLY A 242 8.78 -4.16 2.89
CA GLY A 242 9.21 -3.19 3.90
C GLY A 242 9.68 -1.84 3.32
N SER A 243 10.22 -1.82 2.10
CA SER A 243 10.62 -0.58 1.42
C SER A 243 9.41 0.23 0.93
N TRP A 244 8.31 -0.43 0.58
CA TRP A 244 7.02 0.23 0.30
C TRP A 244 6.38 0.79 1.58
N MET A 245 6.45 0.05 2.70
CA MET A 245 6.05 0.57 4.02
C MET A 245 6.86 1.80 4.45
N LEU A 246 8.17 1.79 4.21
CA LEU A 246 9.07 2.92 4.45
C LEU A 246 8.68 4.16 3.61
N LEU A 247 8.27 3.95 2.35
CA LEU A 247 7.77 5.03 1.51
C LEU A 247 6.46 5.63 2.03
N GLY A 248 5.56 4.79 2.57
CA GLY A 248 4.38 5.27 3.30
C GLY A 248 4.73 6.16 4.51
N MET A 249 5.83 5.89 5.21
CA MET A 249 6.32 6.77 6.27
C MET A 249 6.89 8.09 5.73
N ILE A 250 7.62 8.06 4.61
CA ILE A 250 8.13 9.26 3.91
C ILE A 250 6.98 10.18 3.50
N ILE A 251 5.92 9.62 2.91
CA ILE A 251 4.74 10.37 2.47
C ILE A 251 4.05 11.03 3.67
N ARG A 252 3.82 10.28 4.76
CA ARG A 252 3.23 10.83 6.00
C ARG A 252 4.11 11.89 6.67
N ALA A 253 5.43 11.71 6.67
CA ALA A 253 6.37 12.71 7.20
C ALA A 253 6.38 14.01 6.35
N GLY A 254 6.34 13.88 5.02
CA GLY A 254 6.16 15.01 4.11
C GLY A 254 4.81 15.73 4.30
N MET A 255 3.74 14.97 4.51
CA MET A 255 2.42 15.52 4.82
C MET A 255 2.42 16.30 6.15
N ARG A 256 3.04 15.74 7.22
CA ARG A 256 3.23 16.40 8.53
C ARG A 256 4.07 17.68 8.43
N LEU A 257 5.06 17.74 7.53
CA LEU A 257 5.83 18.96 7.21
C LEU A 257 5.13 19.91 6.23
N GLY A 258 3.90 19.60 5.78
CA GLY A 258 3.12 20.44 4.88
C GLY A 258 3.60 20.49 3.43
N ILE A 259 4.60 19.68 3.01
CA ILE A 259 5.22 19.79 1.67
C ILE A 259 4.30 19.34 0.52
N HIS A 260 3.19 18.68 0.87
CA HIS A 260 2.07 18.33 0.00
C HIS A 260 1.13 19.51 -0.31
N ARG A 261 1.41 20.69 0.25
CA ARG A 261 0.70 21.95 -0.04
C ARG A 261 1.66 22.96 -0.68
N ASP A 262 1.19 23.70 -1.67
CA ASP A 262 2.02 24.70 -2.35
C ASP A 262 2.37 25.86 -1.40
N ALA A 263 3.66 26.17 -1.28
CA ALA A 263 4.15 27.18 -0.35
C ALA A 263 3.57 28.59 -0.60
N SER A 264 3.01 28.90 -1.77
CA SER A 264 2.33 30.18 -2.01
C SER A 264 1.05 30.39 -1.17
N HIS A 265 0.52 29.34 -0.52
CA HIS A 265 -0.55 29.46 0.47
C HIS A 265 -0.05 29.96 1.84
N TYR A 266 1.26 29.98 2.09
CA TYR A 266 1.85 30.22 3.41
C TYR A 266 2.93 31.33 3.37
N PRO A 267 2.59 32.60 3.68
CA PRO A 267 3.52 33.73 3.55
C PRO A 267 4.74 33.67 4.49
N ASN A 268 4.74 32.75 5.46
CA ASN A 268 5.87 32.51 6.37
C ASN A 268 6.90 31.50 5.83
N ILE A 269 6.65 30.88 4.66
CA ILE A 269 7.61 30.01 3.97
C ILE A 269 8.38 30.86 2.96
N SER A 270 9.71 30.84 3.02
CA SER A 270 10.54 31.59 2.05
C SER A 270 10.39 31.02 0.64
N ILE A 271 10.53 31.89 -0.37
CA ILE A 271 10.37 31.52 -1.78
C ILE A 271 11.32 30.37 -2.18
N PHE A 272 12.58 30.42 -1.71
CA PHE A 272 13.56 29.35 -1.82
C PHE A 272 13.05 28.01 -1.26
N ARG A 273 12.57 28.01 0.00
CA ARG A 273 12.07 26.80 0.67
C ARG A 273 10.84 26.23 -0.05
N GLY A 274 9.97 27.10 -0.57
CA GLY A 274 8.81 26.69 -1.33
C GLY A 274 9.16 25.95 -2.62
N GLU A 275 10.19 26.39 -3.34
CA GLU A 275 10.66 25.69 -4.53
C GLU A 275 11.32 24.34 -4.18
N MET A 276 12.14 24.28 -3.13
CA MET A 276 12.71 23.01 -2.66
C MET A 276 11.63 22.03 -2.18
N GLN A 277 10.53 22.51 -1.57
CA GLN A 277 9.38 21.67 -1.21
C GLN A 277 8.68 21.08 -2.44
N ARG A 278 8.51 21.85 -3.54
CA ARG A 278 7.98 21.31 -4.81
C ARG A 278 8.84 20.20 -5.37
N ARG A 279 10.16 20.44 -5.45
CA ARG A 279 11.14 19.46 -5.94
C ARG A 279 11.09 18.16 -5.12
N LEU A 280 11.12 18.26 -3.79
CA LEU A 280 11.08 17.11 -2.90
C LEU A 280 9.75 16.34 -2.98
N TRP A 281 8.61 17.04 -3.03
CA TRP A 281 7.30 16.40 -3.18
C TRP A 281 7.13 15.74 -4.55
N ALA A 282 7.66 16.36 -5.62
CA ALA A 282 7.74 15.75 -6.93
C ALA A 282 8.54 14.43 -6.86
N THR A 283 9.74 14.41 -6.25
CA THR A 283 10.50 13.17 -6.04
C THR A 283 9.69 12.09 -5.31
N ILE A 284 9.02 12.43 -4.21
CA ILE A 284 8.22 11.47 -3.43
C ILE A 284 7.09 10.89 -4.30
N THR A 285 6.42 11.73 -5.10
CA THR A 285 5.36 11.31 -6.04
C THR A 285 5.90 10.35 -7.12
N LEU A 286 7.11 10.60 -7.64
CA LEU A 286 7.76 9.70 -8.61
C LEU A 286 8.10 8.35 -7.99
N LEU A 287 8.59 8.35 -6.75
CA LEU A 287 8.90 7.12 -6.03
C LEU A 287 7.64 6.29 -5.79
N ASP A 288 6.54 6.88 -5.36
CA ASP A 288 5.27 6.15 -5.12
C ASP A 288 4.76 5.43 -6.37
N VAL A 289 4.67 6.14 -7.52
CA VAL A 289 4.27 5.54 -8.80
C VAL A 289 5.21 4.39 -9.20
N GLN A 290 6.52 4.49 -8.95
CA GLN A 290 7.47 3.43 -9.26
C GLN A 290 7.35 2.22 -8.30
N THR A 291 7.23 2.44 -6.99
CA THR A 291 7.29 1.39 -5.96
C THR A 291 5.98 0.65 -5.80
N SER A 292 4.85 1.36 -5.78
CA SER A 292 3.53 0.76 -5.67
C SER A 292 3.25 -0.12 -6.89
N CYS A 293 3.72 0.31 -8.07
CA CYS A 293 3.81 -0.53 -9.26
C CYS A 293 4.73 -1.77 -9.11
N GLN A 294 5.89 -1.63 -8.46
CA GLN A 294 6.84 -2.75 -8.27
C GLN A 294 6.26 -3.84 -7.37
N VAL A 295 5.56 -3.47 -6.28
CA VAL A 295 4.94 -4.44 -5.35
C VAL A 295 3.54 -4.90 -5.76
N GLY A 296 2.92 -4.25 -6.76
CA GLY A 296 1.60 -4.63 -7.24
C GLY A 296 0.42 -4.11 -6.40
N LEU A 297 0.57 -2.94 -5.78
CA LEU A 297 -0.45 -2.29 -4.96
C LEU A 297 -0.82 -0.91 -5.52
N PRO A 298 -2.00 -0.35 -5.19
CA PRO A 298 -2.34 1.04 -5.49
C PRO A 298 -1.31 2.03 -4.94
N ARG A 299 -1.15 3.18 -5.61
CA ARG A 299 -0.29 4.28 -5.14
C ARG A 299 -0.89 4.95 -3.90
N MET A 300 -0.02 5.49 -3.04
CA MET A 300 -0.40 6.08 -1.75
C MET A 300 -0.75 7.57 -1.84
N ILE A 301 -0.27 8.28 -2.86
CA ILE A 301 -0.65 9.66 -3.20
C ILE A 301 -1.61 9.59 -4.40
N SER A 302 -2.88 9.91 -4.22
CA SER A 302 -3.85 10.07 -5.31
C SER A 302 -4.00 11.55 -5.75
N GLU A 303 -4.76 11.82 -6.81
CA GLU A 303 -5.06 13.20 -7.21
C GLU A 303 -6.01 13.88 -6.20
N GLY A 304 -5.78 15.16 -5.90
CA GLY A 304 -6.55 15.91 -4.90
C GLY A 304 -6.03 15.79 -3.46
N MET A 305 -5.16 14.82 -3.15
CA MET A 305 -4.48 14.74 -1.84
C MET A 305 -3.40 15.83 -1.64
N TYR A 306 -3.00 16.51 -2.71
CA TYR A 306 -1.96 17.55 -2.71
C TYR A 306 -2.31 18.67 -3.70
N ASP A 307 -1.77 19.88 -3.45
CA ASP A 307 -1.89 21.04 -4.34
C ASP A 307 -0.52 21.69 -4.70
N THR A 308 0.58 21.12 -4.20
CA THR A 308 1.96 21.47 -4.56
C THR A 308 2.14 21.51 -6.08
N LYS A 309 2.55 22.66 -6.60
CA LYS A 309 2.74 22.87 -8.05
C LYS A 309 3.97 22.12 -8.58
N PRO A 310 4.03 21.87 -9.91
CA PRO A 310 5.25 21.37 -10.55
C PRO A 310 6.47 22.22 -10.18
N PRO A 311 7.66 21.61 -10.02
CA PRO A 311 8.90 22.37 -9.86
C PRO A 311 9.20 23.23 -11.09
N ASN A 312 9.85 24.36 -10.88
CA ASN A 312 10.25 25.27 -11.95
C ASN A 312 11.56 24.79 -12.59
N HIS A 313 11.81 25.19 -13.84
CA HIS A 313 13.00 24.91 -14.64
C HIS A 313 14.20 25.80 -14.24
N LEU A 314 14.44 25.86 -12.93
CA LEU A 314 15.52 26.60 -12.29
C LEU A 314 16.70 25.68 -11.97
N LEU A 315 17.91 26.20 -12.08
CA LEU A 315 19.14 25.59 -11.60
C LEU A 315 19.27 25.82 -10.09
N ASP A 316 20.27 25.20 -9.47
CA ASP A 316 20.63 25.53 -8.08
C ASP A 316 21.36 26.88 -8.01
N GLU A 317 22.09 27.26 -9.07
CA GLU A 317 22.76 28.57 -9.16
C GLU A 317 21.79 29.76 -9.30
N ASP A 318 20.51 29.52 -9.59
CA ASP A 318 19.47 30.56 -9.64
C ASP A 318 18.77 30.79 -8.28
N LEU A 319 19.07 29.95 -7.28
CA LEU A 319 18.36 29.88 -6.01
C LEU A 319 19.27 30.34 -4.85
N ASP A 320 18.77 31.29 -4.06
CA ASP A 320 19.44 31.78 -2.85
C ASP A 320 18.51 31.70 -1.63
N GLU A 321 19.05 31.37 -0.46
CA GLU A 321 18.33 31.22 0.80
C GLU A 321 17.51 32.46 1.20
N ASN A 322 17.91 33.65 0.72
CA ASN A 322 17.33 34.96 1.05
C ASN A 322 16.45 35.52 -0.07
N MET A 323 16.19 34.76 -1.14
CA MET A 323 15.45 35.26 -2.31
C MET A 323 13.98 35.58 -1.98
N VAL A 324 13.51 36.74 -2.44
CA VAL A 324 12.13 37.24 -2.20
C VAL A 324 11.19 37.07 -3.40
N VAL A 325 11.71 36.61 -4.53
CA VAL A 325 10.97 36.32 -5.77
C VAL A 325 11.73 35.25 -6.56
N LEU A 326 11.02 34.36 -7.27
CA LEU A 326 11.68 33.43 -8.19
C LEU A 326 12.15 34.19 -9.45
N PRO A 327 13.32 33.84 -10.02
CA PRO A 327 13.67 34.28 -11.36
C PRO A 327 12.69 33.71 -12.41
N PRO A 328 12.59 34.32 -13.61
CA PRO A 328 11.72 33.82 -14.68
C PRO A 328 12.05 32.38 -15.05
N ASP A 329 11.02 31.58 -15.27
CA ASP A 329 11.18 30.16 -15.60
C ASP A 329 11.82 29.95 -16.98
N ARG A 330 12.57 28.86 -17.16
CA ARG A 330 13.23 28.57 -18.44
C ARG A 330 12.26 27.93 -19.44
N PRO A 331 12.24 28.38 -20.71
CA PRO A 331 11.51 27.70 -21.77
C PRO A 331 11.88 26.22 -21.88
N GLU A 332 10.88 25.37 -22.09
CA GLU A 332 11.01 23.90 -22.07
C GLU A 332 12.05 23.33 -23.06
N ASN A 333 12.34 24.08 -24.14
CA ASN A 333 13.33 23.72 -25.14
C ASN A 333 14.79 23.98 -24.71
N VAL A 334 15.04 24.65 -23.57
CA VAL A 334 16.38 24.91 -23.04
C VAL A 334 16.87 23.70 -22.25
N LEU A 335 17.81 22.95 -22.80
CA LEU A 335 18.41 21.81 -22.08
C LEU A 335 19.26 22.29 -20.90
N SER A 336 19.06 21.65 -19.76
CA SER A 336 19.75 21.94 -18.50
C SER A 336 19.96 20.67 -17.66
N PRO A 337 20.75 20.71 -16.57
CA PRO A 337 20.90 19.60 -15.64
C PRO A 337 19.57 19.06 -15.09
N ILE A 338 18.57 19.92 -14.88
CA ILE A 338 17.29 19.58 -14.25
C ILE A 338 16.20 19.11 -15.24
N THR A 339 16.36 19.40 -16.55
CA THR A 339 15.33 19.12 -17.58
C THR A 339 14.90 17.64 -17.64
N HIS A 340 15.82 16.69 -17.44
CA HIS A 340 15.50 15.26 -17.46
C HIS A 340 14.43 14.89 -16.40
N ALA A 341 14.64 15.31 -15.16
CA ALA A 341 13.73 14.98 -14.06
C ALA A 341 12.39 15.73 -14.19
N LEU A 342 12.37 16.93 -14.76
CA LEU A 342 11.13 17.63 -15.12
C LEU A 342 10.34 16.90 -16.22
N SER A 343 11.00 16.46 -17.29
CA SER A 343 10.39 15.64 -18.34
C SER A 343 9.83 14.32 -17.78
N LYS A 344 10.63 13.64 -16.92
CA LYS A 344 10.23 12.40 -16.25
C LYS A 344 9.07 12.61 -15.28
N TYR A 345 8.99 13.76 -14.61
CA TYR A 345 7.88 14.13 -13.73
C TYR A 345 6.56 14.24 -14.49
N ARG A 346 6.49 15.00 -15.58
CA ARG A 346 5.28 15.11 -16.44
C ARG A 346 4.78 13.74 -16.88
N LEU A 347 5.69 12.91 -17.41
CA LEU A 347 5.39 11.58 -17.92
C LEU A 347 4.88 10.64 -16.81
N LEU A 348 5.47 10.67 -15.62
CA LEU A 348 5.07 9.82 -14.50
C LEU A 348 3.78 10.30 -13.79
N ILE A 349 3.40 11.58 -13.88
CA ILE A 349 2.07 12.04 -13.46
C ILE A 349 0.98 11.40 -14.34
N VAL A 350 1.18 11.35 -15.67
CA VAL A 350 0.25 10.64 -16.57
C VAL A 350 0.27 9.13 -16.32
N PHE A 351 1.44 8.54 -16.06
CA PHE A 351 1.50 7.13 -15.65
C PHE A 351 0.77 6.87 -14.32
N GLY A 352 0.77 7.81 -13.36
CA GLY A 352 -0.04 7.71 -12.15
C GLY A 352 -1.54 7.54 -12.43
N LYS A 353 -2.09 8.34 -13.35
CA LYS A 353 -3.49 8.22 -13.81
C LYS A 353 -3.78 6.87 -14.47
N ILE A 354 -2.89 6.44 -15.35
CA ILE A 354 -2.96 5.13 -16.01
C ILE A 354 -2.92 4.00 -14.98
N PHE A 355 -2.02 4.10 -14.00
CA PHE A 355 -1.85 3.07 -12.98
C PHE A 355 -3.11 2.94 -12.12
N ASP A 356 -3.67 4.05 -11.64
CA ASP A 356 -4.95 4.07 -10.90
C ASP A 356 -6.08 3.44 -11.70
N ALA A 357 -6.33 3.93 -12.93
CA ALA A 357 -7.37 3.40 -13.80
C ALA A 357 -7.16 1.90 -14.04
N SER A 358 -5.92 1.46 -14.25
CA SER A 358 -5.60 0.05 -14.49
C SER A 358 -5.72 -0.85 -13.25
N ASN A 359 -5.75 -0.28 -12.04
CA ASN A 359 -6.05 -0.96 -10.77
C ASN A 359 -7.50 -0.73 -10.31
N SER A 360 -8.32 0.01 -11.07
CA SER A 360 -9.75 0.14 -10.83
C SER A 360 -10.44 -1.22 -10.82
N ILE A 361 -11.26 -1.45 -9.78
CA ILE A 361 -12.21 -2.56 -9.67
C ILE A 361 -13.36 -2.42 -10.68
N ALA A 362 -13.75 -1.19 -11.02
CA ALA A 362 -14.73 -0.93 -12.07
C ALA A 362 -14.06 -1.06 -13.45
N PRO A 363 -14.70 -1.71 -14.45
CA PRO A 363 -14.22 -1.75 -15.82
C PRO A 363 -14.00 -0.35 -16.42
N ILE A 364 -12.85 -0.14 -17.06
CA ILE A 364 -12.51 1.13 -17.71
C ILE A 364 -13.20 1.18 -19.09
N PRO A 365 -13.99 2.22 -19.42
CA PRO A 365 -14.48 2.44 -20.77
C PRO A 365 -13.33 2.58 -21.78
N TYR A 366 -13.46 1.99 -22.97
CA TYR A 366 -12.38 1.97 -23.97
C TYR A 366 -12.04 3.37 -24.51
N ASP A 367 -12.99 4.30 -24.54
CA ASP A 367 -12.73 5.69 -24.87
C ASP A 367 -11.84 6.37 -23.81
N GLU A 368 -11.99 6.03 -22.53
CA GLU A 368 -11.12 6.54 -21.45
C GLU A 368 -9.71 5.95 -21.54
N VAL A 369 -9.59 4.66 -21.90
CA VAL A 369 -8.29 4.04 -22.24
C VAL A 369 -7.59 4.82 -23.38
N MET A 370 -8.33 5.18 -24.43
CA MET A 370 -7.76 5.94 -25.55
C MET A 370 -7.49 7.43 -25.22
N LYS A 371 -8.24 8.04 -24.29
CA LYS A 371 -7.91 9.36 -23.71
C LYS A 371 -6.59 9.32 -22.94
N LEU A 372 -6.38 8.30 -22.12
CA LEU A 372 -5.14 8.10 -21.37
C LEU A 372 -3.94 7.81 -22.28
N GLU A 373 -4.11 7.01 -23.35
CA GLU A 373 -3.07 6.81 -24.38
C GLU A 373 -2.70 8.13 -25.05
N LYS A 374 -3.70 8.97 -25.40
CA LYS A 374 -3.45 10.29 -25.98
C LYS A 374 -2.67 11.20 -25.00
N LEU A 375 -3.07 11.26 -23.73
CA LEU A 375 -2.36 12.07 -22.72
C LEU A 375 -0.91 11.60 -22.52
N LEU A 376 -0.65 10.30 -22.62
CA LEU A 376 0.69 9.74 -22.51
C LEU A 376 1.55 10.04 -23.75
N PHE A 377 0.96 9.98 -24.94
CA PHE A 377 1.59 10.40 -26.19
C PHE A 377 1.90 11.90 -26.19
N ASP A 378 0.93 12.74 -25.80
CA ASP A 378 1.10 14.19 -25.67
C ASP A 378 2.28 14.51 -24.74
N ALA A 379 2.34 13.88 -23.55
CA ALA A 379 3.44 14.07 -22.60
C ALA A 379 4.81 13.59 -23.12
N MET A 380 4.85 12.56 -23.98
CA MET A 380 6.08 12.13 -24.66
C MET A 380 6.49 13.10 -25.78
N GLU A 381 5.52 13.72 -26.45
CA GLU A 381 5.76 14.80 -27.43
C GLU A 381 6.17 16.15 -26.80
N GLU A 382 6.01 16.33 -25.49
CA GLU A 382 6.61 17.43 -24.73
C GLU A 382 8.09 17.16 -24.35
N VAL A 383 8.52 15.90 -24.23
CA VAL A 383 9.92 15.57 -23.89
C VAL A 383 10.87 16.16 -24.94
N PRO A 384 11.96 16.86 -24.57
CA PRO A 384 12.95 17.35 -25.52
C PRO A 384 13.53 16.23 -26.39
N LYS A 385 13.63 16.47 -27.71
CA LYS A 385 14.07 15.46 -28.70
C LYS A 385 15.44 14.84 -28.42
N SER A 386 16.29 15.49 -27.62
CA SER A 386 17.57 14.93 -27.13
C SER A 386 17.41 13.74 -26.18
N PHE A 387 16.29 13.64 -25.47
CA PHE A 387 15.98 12.60 -24.48
C PHE A 387 15.00 11.52 -24.98
N ARG A 388 14.38 11.68 -26.15
CA ARG A 388 13.59 10.61 -26.79
C ARG A 388 14.51 9.55 -27.42
N VAL A 389 13.99 8.34 -27.58
CA VAL A 389 14.65 7.26 -28.34
C VAL A 389 13.85 7.00 -29.62
N THR A 390 14.54 6.88 -30.76
CA THR A 390 13.92 6.51 -32.04
C THR A 390 14.23 5.06 -32.43
N SER A 391 15.35 4.52 -31.94
CA SER A 391 15.71 3.11 -32.01
C SER A 391 16.78 2.78 -30.97
N ILE A 392 17.05 1.50 -30.74
CA ILE A 392 18.09 1.04 -29.80
C ILE A 392 19.48 1.54 -30.21
N GLN A 393 19.77 1.65 -31.52
CA GLN A 393 21.01 2.27 -32.00
C GLN A 393 21.09 3.77 -31.67
N GLY A 394 19.95 4.44 -31.48
CA GLY A 394 19.86 5.79 -30.91
C GLY A 394 20.33 5.88 -29.44
N LEU A 395 20.32 4.78 -28.68
CA LEU A 395 20.96 4.72 -27.36
C LEU A 395 22.47 4.58 -27.43
N GLU A 396 23.08 4.09 -28.53
CA GLU A 396 24.55 3.98 -28.62
C GLU A 396 25.25 5.35 -28.65
N ASN A 397 24.53 6.41 -29.04
CA ASN A 397 25.10 7.70 -29.40
C ASN A 397 25.03 8.75 -28.27
N GLY A 398 26.21 9.20 -27.80
CA GLY A 398 26.37 10.36 -26.92
C GLY A 398 26.99 10.05 -25.54
N PRO A 399 27.13 11.06 -24.66
CA PRO A 399 27.69 10.88 -23.32
C PRO A 399 26.92 9.83 -22.50
N VAL A 400 27.62 9.11 -21.63
CA VAL A 400 27.07 8.03 -20.79
C VAL A 400 25.74 8.44 -20.14
N MET A 401 25.71 9.57 -19.43
CA MET A 401 24.50 10.02 -18.72
C MET A 401 23.35 10.44 -19.65
N LEU A 402 23.63 10.89 -20.89
CA LEU A 402 22.58 11.17 -21.87
C LEU A 402 21.88 9.88 -22.34
N ARG A 403 22.66 8.82 -22.55
CA ARG A 403 22.16 7.49 -22.94
C ARG A 403 21.32 6.87 -21.83
N VAL A 404 21.74 7.03 -20.57
CA VAL A 404 21.00 6.67 -19.36
C VAL A 404 19.67 7.42 -19.24
N ARG A 405 19.69 8.75 -19.40
CA ARG A 405 18.49 9.60 -19.31
C ARG A 405 17.48 9.29 -20.41
N ARG A 406 17.94 9.03 -21.65
CA ARG A 406 17.10 8.50 -22.74
C ARG A 406 16.38 7.22 -22.35
N PHE A 407 17.14 6.20 -21.93
CA PHE A 407 16.60 4.92 -21.49
C PHE A 407 15.58 5.09 -20.34
N SER A 408 15.82 5.97 -19.37
CA SER A 408 14.90 6.19 -18.25
C SER A 408 13.58 6.87 -18.64
N ILE A 409 13.54 7.68 -19.70
CA ILE A 409 12.28 8.25 -20.22
C ILE A 409 11.53 7.17 -21.01
N GLU A 410 12.22 6.52 -21.93
CA GLU A 410 11.67 5.50 -22.83
C GLU A 410 11.03 4.34 -22.05
N MET A 411 11.73 3.82 -21.03
CA MET A 411 11.18 2.78 -20.14
C MET A 411 9.91 3.23 -19.41
N ALA A 412 9.83 4.49 -18.96
CA ALA A 412 8.63 5.00 -18.27
C ALA A 412 7.43 5.11 -19.23
N TYR A 413 7.65 5.55 -20.47
CA TYR A 413 6.63 5.62 -21.51
C TYR A 413 6.12 4.23 -21.89
N LEU A 414 7.01 3.31 -22.25
CA LEU A 414 6.64 1.94 -22.66
C LEU A 414 5.97 1.16 -21.53
N LYS A 415 6.46 1.30 -20.29
CA LYS A 415 5.83 0.72 -19.10
C LYS A 415 4.40 1.20 -18.92
N ALA A 416 4.15 2.51 -19.03
CA ALA A 416 2.81 3.07 -18.90
C ALA A 416 1.84 2.50 -19.96
N ARG A 417 2.28 2.34 -21.22
CA ARG A 417 1.49 1.68 -22.28
C ARG A 417 1.17 0.22 -21.97
N CYS A 418 2.13 -0.53 -21.43
CA CYS A 418 1.88 -1.91 -20.97
C CYS A 418 0.82 -1.95 -19.86
N PHE A 419 0.88 -1.07 -18.85
CA PHE A 419 -0.13 -1.01 -17.78
C PHE A 419 -1.51 -0.63 -18.29
N LEU A 420 -1.59 0.32 -19.24
CA LEU A 420 -2.84 0.78 -19.84
C LEU A 420 -3.53 -0.32 -20.67
N HIS A 421 -2.78 -1.02 -21.53
CA HIS A 421 -3.36 -1.93 -22.52
C HIS A 421 -3.39 -3.41 -22.12
N ARG A 422 -2.74 -3.83 -21.02
CA ARG A 422 -2.68 -5.26 -20.62
C ARG A 422 -4.05 -5.94 -20.48
N LYS A 423 -5.11 -5.23 -20.05
CA LYS A 423 -6.44 -5.80 -19.83
C LYS A 423 -7.09 -6.31 -21.14
N PHE A 424 -6.55 -5.94 -22.31
CA PHE A 424 -7.01 -6.41 -23.62
C PHE A 424 -6.26 -7.65 -24.14
N LEU A 425 -5.28 -8.18 -23.38
CA LEU A 425 -4.57 -9.44 -23.67
C LEU A 425 -5.14 -10.66 -22.92
N SER A 426 -6.19 -10.52 -22.10
CA SER A 426 -6.71 -11.61 -21.25
C SER A 426 -7.56 -12.64 -22.01
N GLU A 427 -8.34 -12.22 -23.00
CA GLU A 427 -9.23 -13.10 -23.79
C GLU A 427 -8.77 -13.20 -25.25
N ALA A 428 -8.72 -14.41 -25.81
CA ALA A 428 -8.50 -14.67 -27.24
C ALA A 428 -9.45 -13.88 -28.17
N LYS A 429 -10.68 -13.57 -27.73
CA LYS A 429 -11.64 -12.74 -28.46
C LYS A 429 -11.24 -11.26 -28.52
N SER A 430 -10.71 -10.73 -27.43
CA SER A 430 -10.26 -9.34 -27.30
C SER A 430 -9.10 -9.00 -28.24
N LEU A 431 -8.33 -10.02 -28.66
CA LEU A 431 -7.27 -9.88 -29.66
C LEU A 431 -7.76 -9.19 -30.94
N GLN A 432 -8.92 -9.59 -31.48
CA GLN A 432 -9.50 -8.92 -32.66
C GLN A 432 -10.11 -7.56 -32.30
N ILE A 433 -10.95 -7.52 -31.27
CA ILE A 433 -11.83 -6.37 -30.96
C ILE A 433 -11.02 -5.13 -30.59
N HIS A 434 -9.90 -5.31 -29.87
CA HIS A 434 -9.04 -4.23 -29.38
C HIS A 434 -7.63 -4.31 -29.99
N SER A 435 -7.57 -4.60 -31.29
CA SER A 435 -6.32 -4.82 -32.06
C SER A 435 -5.25 -3.73 -31.86
N TYR A 436 -5.65 -2.46 -31.72
CA TYR A 436 -4.73 -1.37 -31.36
C TYR A 436 -4.05 -1.58 -30.00
N SER A 437 -4.83 -1.83 -28.94
CA SER A 437 -4.31 -2.06 -27.58
C SER A 437 -3.44 -3.32 -27.51
N VAL A 438 -3.83 -4.37 -28.24
CA VAL A 438 -3.08 -5.61 -28.37
C VAL A 438 -1.71 -5.34 -29.01
N LYS A 439 -1.67 -4.62 -30.14
CA LYS A 439 -0.41 -4.15 -30.76
C LYS A 439 0.39 -3.26 -29.81
N ALA A 440 -0.23 -2.26 -29.20
CA ALA A 440 0.43 -1.30 -28.30
C ALA A 440 1.11 -1.99 -27.11
N CYS A 441 0.46 -3.01 -26.52
CA CYS A 441 1.00 -3.77 -25.40
C CYS A 441 2.14 -4.72 -25.83
N VAL A 442 1.98 -5.43 -26.95
CA VAL A 442 3.01 -6.34 -27.49
C VAL A 442 4.25 -5.58 -27.97
N ASP A 443 4.08 -4.50 -28.75
CA ASP A 443 5.19 -3.67 -29.22
C ASP A 443 5.98 -3.07 -28.06
N SER A 444 5.29 -2.53 -27.05
CA SER A 444 5.94 -1.93 -25.87
C SER A 444 6.68 -3.00 -25.04
N SER A 445 6.10 -4.18 -24.87
CA SER A 445 6.74 -5.31 -24.18
C SER A 445 7.97 -5.84 -24.94
N MET A 446 7.89 -5.93 -26.27
CA MET A 446 9.03 -6.32 -27.12
C MET A 446 10.19 -5.33 -27.02
N LEU A 447 9.90 -4.03 -27.08
CA LEU A 447 10.92 -2.99 -26.92
C LEU A 447 11.58 -3.05 -25.53
N ILE A 448 10.80 -3.22 -24.45
CA ILE A 448 11.32 -3.38 -23.08
C ILE A 448 12.31 -4.55 -22.98
N LEU A 449 12.01 -5.73 -23.55
CA LEU A 449 12.95 -6.87 -23.52
C LEU A 449 14.17 -6.67 -24.43
N GLN A 450 14.03 -5.94 -25.54
CA GLN A 450 15.19 -5.58 -26.36
C GLN A 450 16.10 -4.59 -25.63
N TYR A 451 15.55 -3.62 -24.89
CA TYR A 451 16.33 -2.75 -24.01
C TYR A 451 16.94 -3.51 -22.82
N GLN A 452 16.28 -4.54 -22.27
CA GLN A 452 16.90 -5.45 -21.29
C GLN A 452 18.17 -6.10 -21.86
N SER A 453 18.10 -6.65 -23.07
CA SER A 453 19.24 -7.28 -23.74
C SER A 453 20.35 -6.27 -24.04
N TYR A 454 20.00 -5.05 -24.49
CA TYR A 454 20.94 -3.97 -24.74
C TYR A 454 21.68 -3.55 -23.46
N MET A 455 20.94 -3.16 -22.42
CA MET A 455 21.51 -2.68 -21.15
C MET A 455 22.33 -3.76 -20.45
N THR A 456 21.93 -5.03 -20.51
CA THR A 456 22.73 -6.14 -19.98
C THR A 456 24.06 -6.29 -20.74
N SER A 457 24.05 -6.07 -22.06
CA SER A 457 25.26 -6.14 -22.88
C SER A 457 26.21 -4.95 -22.67
N GLU A 458 25.69 -3.72 -22.51
CA GLU A 458 26.53 -2.52 -22.35
C GLU A 458 26.94 -2.21 -20.91
N THR A 459 26.30 -2.82 -19.90
CA THR A 459 26.75 -2.78 -18.49
C THR A 459 27.75 -3.89 -18.13
N ALA A 460 28.05 -4.80 -19.07
CA ALA A 460 29.07 -5.84 -18.90
C ALA A 460 30.50 -5.25 -18.75
N GLN A 461 31.44 -6.05 -18.25
CA GLN A 461 32.81 -5.59 -18.01
C GLN A 461 33.49 -5.14 -19.32
N GLY A 462 34.18 -4.01 -19.28
CA GLY A 462 34.84 -3.41 -20.45
C GLY A 462 33.90 -2.71 -21.45
N ARG A 463 32.61 -2.57 -21.14
CA ARG A 463 31.62 -1.90 -22.00
C ARG A 463 31.29 -0.47 -21.56
N SER A 464 30.68 0.30 -22.46
CA SER A 464 30.62 1.76 -22.33
C SER A 464 29.61 2.27 -21.29
N LEU A 465 28.76 1.40 -20.75
CA LEU A 465 27.85 1.67 -19.63
C LEU A 465 28.19 0.82 -18.38
N HIS A 466 29.39 0.25 -18.28
CA HIS A 466 29.79 -0.58 -17.12
C HIS A 466 29.67 0.18 -15.79
N GLY A 467 30.15 1.43 -15.75
CA GLY A 467 29.97 2.37 -14.64
C GLY A 467 28.51 2.82 -14.38
N MET A 468 27.54 2.23 -15.08
CA MET A 468 26.11 2.46 -14.92
C MET A 468 25.33 1.16 -14.58
N LYS A 469 26.03 0.08 -14.15
CA LYS A 469 25.42 -1.18 -13.67
C LYS A 469 24.48 -0.99 -12.46
N TRP A 470 24.50 0.16 -11.79
CA TRP A 470 23.50 0.52 -10.77
C TRP A 470 22.08 0.71 -11.35
N ILE A 471 21.93 0.97 -12.65
CA ILE A 471 20.62 1.15 -13.30
C ILE A 471 19.83 -0.16 -13.33
N THR A 472 20.50 -1.31 -13.51
CA THR A 472 19.90 -2.66 -13.46
C THR A 472 19.63 -3.08 -12.01
N SER A 473 18.86 -2.23 -11.32
CA SER A 473 18.34 -2.39 -9.96
C SER A 473 17.10 -3.29 -9.93
N SER A 474 16.62 -3.60 -8.73
CA SER A 474 15.35 -4.30 -8.53
C SER A 474 14.18 -3.59 -9.22
N LEU A 475 14.14 -2.26 -9.23
CA LEU A 475 13.08 -1.46 -9.87
C LEU A 475 12.94 -1.75 -11.37
N MET A 476 14.05 -1.68 -12.14
CA MET A 476 14.03 -2.00 -13.58
C MET A 476 13.77 -3.49 -13.85
N THR A 477 14.14 -4.37 -12.91
CA THR A 477 14.00 -5.82 -13.06
C THR A 477 12.52 -6.24 -13.15
N TYR A 478 11.63 -5.58 -12.39
CA TYR A 478 10.19 -5.90 -12.39
C TYR A 478 9.49 -5.38 -13.66
N ASP A 479 10.02 -4.34 -14.31
CA ASP A 479 9.54 -3.84 -15.60
C ASP A 479 9.82 -4.87 -16.72
N PHE A 480 11.00 -5.50 -16.69
CA PHE A 480 11.35 -6.60 -17.59
C PHE A 480 10.51 -7.85 -17.31
N LEU A 481 10.28 -8.22 -16.04
CA LEU A 481 9.42 -9.37 -15.66
C LEU A 481 7.98 -9.19 -16.14
N LEU A 482 7.42 -7.99 -16.04
CA LEU A 482 6.10 -7.65 -16.57
C LEU A 482 6.06 -7.79 -18.10
N ALA A 483 7.00 -7.19 -18.83
CA ALA A 483 7.03 -7.27 -20.29
C ALA A 483 7.15 -8.73 -20.79
N ALA A 484 7.99 -9.54 -20.15
CA ALA A 484 8.09 -10.97 -20.45
C ALA A 484 6.78 -11.72 -20.17
N THR A 485 6.12 -11.41 -19.05
CA THR A 485 4.81 -12.00 -18.70
C THR A 485 3.73 -11.69 -19.73
N LEU A 486 3.64 -10.43 -20.18
CA LEU A 486 2.64 -9.99 -21.16
C LEU A 486 2.84 -10.67 -22.52
N LEU A 487 4.09 -10.92 -22.93
CA LEU A 487 4.41 -11.68 -24.14
C LEU A 487 4.12 -13.18 -23.98
N CYS A 488 4.34 -13.77 -22.80
CA CYS A 488 3.90 -15.14 -22.51
C CYS A 488 2.37 -15.26 -22.51
N LEU A 489 1.63 -14.28 -21.98
CA LEU A 489 0.17 -14.25 -22.02
C LEU A 489 -0.34 -14.14 -23.46
N TYR A 490 0.20 -13.23 -24.26
CA TYR A 490 -0.14 -13.09 -25.67
C TYR A 490 0.10 -14.39 -26.46
N LEU A 491 1.27 -15.03 -26.30
CA LEU A 491 1.54 -16.33 -26.92
C LEU A 491 0.58 -17.43 -26.43
N GLY A 492 0.15 -17.39 -25.16
CA GLY A 492 -0.85 -18.31 -24.61
C GLY A 492 -2.22 -18.13 -25.26
N GLN A 493 -2.69 -16.89 -25.42
CA GLN A 493 -3.96 -16.60 -26.09
C GLN A 493 -3.91 -16.88 -27.61
N MET A 494 -2.75 -16.71 -28.26
CA MET A 494 -2.56 -17.17 -29.65
C MET A 494 -2.76 -18.68 -29.78
N LEU A 495 -2.18 -19.49 -28.88
CA LEU A 495 -2.40 -20.94 -28.87
C LEU A 495 -3.86 -21.31 -28.63
N ALA A 496 -4.53 -20.66 -27.67
CA ALA A 496 -5.95 -20.89 -27.39
C ALA A 496 -6.85 -20.53 -28.59
N ALA A 497 -6.51 -19.47 -29.34
CA ALA A 497 -7.19 -19.09 -30.58
C ALA A 497 -6.91 -20.08 -31.73
N GLU A 498 -5.67 -20.56 -31.87
CA GLU A 498 -5.29 -21.63 -32.81
C GLU A 498 -6.11 -22.91 -32.54
N GLU A 499 -6.20 -23.35 -31.27
CA GLU A 499 -7.02 -24.51 -30.84
C GLU A 499 -8.52 -24.32 -31.11
N GLN A 500 -9.05 -23.10 -30.88
CA GLN A 500 -10.47 -22.77 -31.12
C GLN A 500 -10.79 -22.47 -32.60
N SER A 501 -9.81 -22.62 -33.51
CA SER A 501 -9.94 -22.28 -34.94
C SER A 501 -10.37 -20.83 -35.21
N MET A 502 -10.00 -19.90 -34.30
CA MET A 502 -10.25 -18.47 -34.45
C MET A 502 -9.19 -17.82 -35.35
N ASN A 503 -9.60 -16.87 -36.18
CA ASN A 503 -8.66 -16.07 -36.97
C ASN A 503 -7.91 -15.08 -36.07
N THR A 504 -6.59 -15.18 -35.99
CA THR A 504 -5.73 -14.32 -35.15
C THR A 504 -5.14 -13.11 -35.90
N ASN A 505 -5.42 -12.95 -37.20
CA ASN A 505 -4.86 -11.85 -37.99
C ASN A 505 -5.49 -10.50 -37.62
N LEU A 506 -4.71 -9.62 -37.02
CA LEU A 506 -5.06 -8.23 -36.71
C LEU A 506 -5.10 -7.42 -38.02
N GLN A 507 -6.29 -7.17 -38.57
CA GLN A 507 -6.43 -6.54 -39.89
C GLN A 507 -6.12 -5.02 -39.87
N ASP A 508 -6.63 -4.28 -38.88
CA ASP A 508 -6.48 -2.82 -38.82
C ASP A 508 -5.13 -2.37 -38.22
N PHE A 509 -4.57 -3.16 -37.30
CA PHE A 509 -3.34 -2.85 -36.54
C PHE A 509 -2.42 -4.09 -36.44
N PRO A 510 -1.71 -4.45 -37.52
CA PRO A 510 -0.84 -5.62 -37.52
C PRO A 510 0.36 -5.50 -36.56
N ILE A 511 0.63 -6.58 -35.84
CA ILE A 511 1.89 -6.76 -35.09
C ILE A 511 2.98 -7.21 -36.07
N GLU A 512 4.10 -6.49 -36.07
CA GLU A 512 5.21 -6.71 -37.01
C GLU A 512 6.22 -7.73 -36.47
N TRP A 513 6.17 -8.03 -35.17
CA TRP A 513 6.97 -9.06 -34.52
C TRP A 513 6.42 -10.45 -34.80
N THR A 514 7.20 -11.30 -35.46
CA THR A 514 6.81 -12.70 -35.68
C THR A 514 6.82 -13.51 -34.37
N LYS A 515 6.16 -14.68 -34.39
CA LYS A 515 6.16 -15.64 -33.26
C LYS A 515 7.61 -15.96 -32.84
N GLU A 516 8.51 -16.12 -33.80
CA GLU A 516 9.95 -16.37 -33.62
C GLU A 516 10.69 -15.16 -33.02
N ASN A 517 10.30 -13.92 -33.35
CA ASN A 517 10.91 -12.73 -32.73
C ASN A 517 10.60 -12.66 -31.23
N ILE A 518 9.34 -12.91 -30.85
CA ILE A 518 8.90 -12.95 -29.45
C ILE A 518 9.62 -14.07 -28.71
N LEU A 519 9.67 -15.27 -29.29
CA LEU A 519 10.37 -16.42 -28.70
C LEU A 519 11.88 -16.19 -28.55
N CYS A 520 12.52 -15.49 -29.49
CA CYS A 520 13.91 -15.08 -29.39
C CYS A 520 14.15 -14.06 -28.25
N ALA A 521 13.25 -13.09 -28.07
CA ALA A 521 13.32 -12.13 -26.97
C ALA A 521 13.19 -12.83 -25.61
N LEU A 522 12.18 -13.70 -25.44
CA LEU A 522 11.98 -14.49 -24.23
C LEU A 522 13.17 -15.44 -23.95
N LEU A 523 13.76 -16.06 -24.97
CA LEU A 523 14.97 -16.88 -24.81
C LEU A 523 16.18 -16.06 -24.33
N LYS A 524 16.37 -14.83 -24.84
CA LYS A 524 17.41 -13.91 -24.33
C LYS A 524 17.18 -13.56 -22.86
N SER A 525 15.95 -13.18 -22.48
CA SER A 525 15.60 -12.90 -21.09
C SER A 525 15.81 -14.11 -20.18
N TYR A 526 15.52 -15.32 -20.65
CA TYR A 526 15.84 -16.57 -19.95
C TYR A 526 17.35 -16.70 -19.67
N HIS A 527 18.22 -16.49 -20.66
CA HIS A 527 19.67 -16.58 -20.44
C HIS A 527 20.21 -15.50 -19.49
N ILE A 528 19.61 -14.31 -19.49
CA ILE A 528 19.95 -13.22 -18.55
C ILE A 528 19.58 -13.61 -17.11
N TRP A 529 18.38 -14.15 -16.89
CA TRP A 529 17.84 -14.54 -15.58
C TRP A 529 18.19 -15.96 -15.11
N ASN A 530 18.92 -16.72 -15.92
CA ASN A 530 19.54 -18.00 -15.54
C ASN A 530 21.05 -17.82 -15.25
N ASN A 531 21.56 -16.57 -15.18
CA ASN A 531 22.92 -16.27 -14.75
C ASN A 531 22.95 -15.91 -13.25
N PRO A 532 23.58 -16.71 -12.37
CA PRO A 532 23.60 -16.46 -10.93
C PRO A 532 24.19 -15.11 -10.51
N GLU A 533 25.14 -14.54 -11.27
CA GLU A 533 25.81 -13.28 -10.90
C GLU A 533 24.84 -12.09 -10.92
N ASN A 534 23.95 -12.04 -11.93
CA ASN A 534 23.05 -10.92 -12.14
C ASN A 534 21.63 -11.17 -11.60
N SER A 535 21.22 -12.44 -11.43
CA SER A 535 19.83 -12.79 -11.06
C SER A 535 19.49 -12.58 -9.59
N SER A 536 18.22 -12.31 -9.33
CA SER A 536 17.50 -12.27 -8.05
C SER A 536 16.74 -13.60 -7.80
N GLU A 537 16.13 -13.81 -6.63
CA GLU A 537 15.33 -15.03 -6.40
C GLU A 537 14.08 -15.09 -7.29
N ASP A 538 13.34 -13.99 -7.41
CA ASP A 538 12.14 -13.91 -8.27
C ASP A 538 12.50 -14.14 -9.75
N THR A 539 13.59 -13.56 -10.24
CA THR A 539 14.05 -13.80 -11.62
C THR A 539 14.54 -15.23 -11.86
N MET A 540 15.19 -15.88 -10.88
CA MET A 540 15.57 -17.29 -10.98
C MET A 540 14.33 -18.20 -11.06
N LYS A 541 13.26 -17.92 -10.31
CA LYS A 541 11.97 -18.63 -10.44
C LYS A 541 11.32 -18.33 -11.79
N PHE A 542 11.31 -17.07 -12.23
CA PHE A 542 10.73 -16.66 -13.51
C PHE A 542 11.45 -17.25 -14.74
N SER A 543 12.77 -17.50 -14.66
CA SER A 543 13.49 -18.17 -15.76
C SER A 543 12.96 -19.60 -15.97
N LYS A 544 12.52 -20.29 -14.92
CA LYS A 544 11.82 -21.59 -15.06
C LYS A 544 10.49 -21.44 -15.81
N VAL A 545 9.73 -20.38 -15.51
CA VAL A 545 8.48 -20.05 -16.22
C VAL A 545 8.71 -19.78 -17.71
N LEU A 546 9.74 -19.01 -18.06
CA LEU A 546 10.13 -18.81 -19.45
C LEU A 546 10.48 -20.13 -20.14
N LYS A 547 11.29 -20.97 -19.49
CA LYS A 547 11.65 -22.29 -20.01
C LYS A 547 10.44 -23.19 -20.21
N ALA A 548 9.46 -23.18 -19.30
CA ALA A 548 8.20 -23.91 -19.46
C ALA A 548 7.39 -23.40 -20.67
N MET A 549 7.25 -22.08 -20.82
CA MET A 549 6.55 -21.50 -21.97
C MET A 549 7.25 -21.79 -23.30
N LEU A 550 8.59 -21.71 -23.33
CA LEU A 550 9.42 -22.07 -24.49
C LEU A 550 9.34 -23.57 -24.85
N ASN A 551 9.07 -24.45 -23.88
CA ASN A 551 8.74 -25.85 -24.13
C ASN A 551 7.31 -26.00 -24.68
N LYS A 552 6.32 -25.33 -24.08
CA LYS A 552 4.89 -25.43 -24.48
C LYS A 552 4.64 -25.01 -25.94
N VAL A 553 5.33 -23.97 -26.40
CA VAL A 553 5.31 -23.51 -27.80
C VAL A 553 6.23 -24.30 -28.75
N GLY A 554 6.86 -25.39 -28.28
CA GLY A 554 7.72 -26.27 -29.10
C GLY A 554 9.09 -25.68 -29.51
N TYR A 555 9.42 -24.46 -29.07
CA TYR A 555 10.63 -23.76 -29.52
C TYR A 555 11.92 -24.25 -28.83
N TRP A 556 11.83 -24.67 -27.58
CA TRP A 556 12.98 -25.09 -26.76
C TRP A 556 13.79 -26.24 -27.39
N SER A 557 13.12 -27.24 -27.97
CA SER A 557 13.77 -28.39 -28.62
C SER A 557 14.48 -28.02 -29.94
N THR A 558 14.01 -26.98 -30.62
CA THR A 558 14.62 -26.40 -31.82
C THR A 558 15.81 -25.53 -31.44
N ALA A 559 15.61 -24.55 -30.55
CA ALA A 559 16.65 -23.64 -30.09
C ALA A 559 17.83 -24.36 -29.40
N SER A 560 17.55 -25.41 -28.64
CA SER A 560 18.58 -26.26 -28.01
C SER A 560 19.52 -26.90 -29.04
N LYS A 561 19.01 -27.33 -30.20
CA LYS A 561 19.85 -27.85 -31.29
C LYS A 561 20.71 -26.75 -31.90
N THR A 562 20.09 -25.64 -32.30
CA THR A 562 20.80 -24.51 -32.91
C THR A 562 21.86 -23.92 -31.98
N GLN A 563 21.63 -23.89 -30.67
CA GLN A 563 22.65 -23.50 -29.69
C GLN A 563 23.72 -24.58 -29.46
N MET A 564 23.39 -25.88 -29.49
CA MET A 564 24.39 -26.96 -29.42
C MET A 564 25.27 -27.08 -30.68
N GLU A 565 24.84 -26.50 -31.80
CA GLU A 565 25.61 -26.39 -33.04
C GLU A 565 26.45 -25.09 -33.01
N ALA A 566 25.83 -23.93 -32.76
CA ALA A 566 26.55 -22.66 -32.63
C ALA A 566 27.62 -22.67 -31.50
N ALA A 567 27.35 -23.32 -30.36
CA ALA A 567 28.32 -23.45 -29.27
C ALA A 567 29.50 -24.41 -29.59
N LYS A 568 29.44 -25.17 -30.69
CA LYS A 568 30.60 -25.91 -31.22
C LYS A 568 31.39 -25.08 -32.22
N GLU A 569 30.73 -24.29 -33.07
CA GLU A 569 31.41 -23.38 -33.99
C GLU A 569 32.13 -22.24 -33.25
N ILE A 570 31.54 -21.72 -32.17
CA ILE A 570 32.15 -20.69 -31.30
C ILE A 570 33.43 -21.19 -30.59
N THR A 571 33.68 -22.51 -30.51
CA THR A 571 34.96 -23.04 -30.02
C THR A 571 36.07 -23.08 -31.07
N SER A 572 35.83 -22.64 -32.31
CA SER A 572 36.83 -22.70 -33.39
C SER A 572 36.64 -21.69 -34.54
N GLU A 573 36.54 -20.38 -34.28
CA GLU A 573 37.12 -19.34 -35.17
C GLU A 573 37.27 -17.96 -34.50
N ASP A 574 38.02 -17.06 -35.15
CA ASP A 574 38.52 -15.80 -34.55
C ASP A 574 37.57 -14.60 -34.78
N ASN A 575 37.71 -13.58 -33.94
CA ASN A 575 36.65 -12.63 -33.62
C ASN A 575 36.58 -11.42 -34.60
N SER A 576 36.18 -11.66 -35.85
CA SER A 576 36.23 -10.62 -36.91
C SER A 576 35.07 -10.60 -37.94
N SER A 577 33.80 -10.76 -37.50
CA SER A 577 32.65 -10.37 -38.35
C SER A 577 31.45 -9.80 -37.59
N ARG A 578 30.80 -8.78 -38.17
CA ARG A 578 29.54 -8.19 -37.70
C ARG A 578 28.39 -8.74 -38.57
N PRO A 579 27.35 -9.37 -38.00
CA PRO A 579 26.12 -9.67 -38.75
C PRO A 579 25.44 -8.37 -39.22
N SER A 580 24.77 -8.45 -40.38
CA SER A 580 24.14 -7.30 -41.03
C SER A 580 22.75 -6.95 -40.49
N SER A 581 22.25 -5.79 -40.93
CA SER A 581 21.06 -5.09 -40.45
C SER A 581 19.76 -5.90 -40.48
N TYR A 582 19.00 -5.81 -39.38
CA TYR A 582 17.53 -5.88 -39.41
C TYR A 582 16.98 -4.44 -39.39
N SER A 583 16.13 -4.10 -40.36
CA SER A 583 15.45 -2.80 -40.45
C SER A 583 14.20 -2.77 -39.57
N ILE A 584 14.11 -1.80 -38.67
CA ILE A 584 12.93 -1.56 -37.83
C ILE A 584 11.92 -0.70 -38.63
N PRO A 585 10.61 -1.04 -38.65
CA PRO A 585 9.58 -0.20 -39.24
C PRO A 585 9.41 1.16 -38.51
N ASN A 586 9.00 2.19 -39.24
CA ASN A 586 9.05 3.57 -38.74
C ASN A 586 7.75 4.05 -38.07
N THR A 587 7.89 4.32 -36.76
CA THR A 587 7.27 5.44 -36.02
C THR A 587 5.75 5.43 -35.76
N TYR A 588 5.39 5.76 -34.51
CA TYR A 588 4.04 6.03 -34.05
C TYR A 588 3.34 7.15 -34.86
N SER A 589 2.16 6.85 -35.39
CA SER A 589 1.18 7.85 -35.82
C SER A 589 -0.23 7.27 -35.72
N LEU A 590 -1.19 8.07 -35.25
CA LEU A 590 -2.63 7.76 -35.32
C LEU A 590 -3.18 8.27 -36.67
N PRO A 591 -4.11 7.57 -37.33
CA PRO A 591 -4.65 8.01 -38.62
C PRO A 591 -5.37 9.36 -38.53
N GLN A 592 -4.84 10.39 -39.21
CA GLN A 592 -5.57 11.64 -39.47
C GLN A 592 -6.38 11.51 -40.75
N SER A 593 -7.60 12.05 -40.74
CA SER A 593 -8.51 12.01 -41.90
C SER A 593 -8.20 13.11 -42.92
N ASN A 594 -7.74 12.69 -44.10
CA ASN A 594 -7.76 13.36 -45.41
C ASN A 594 -7.67 14.90 -45.48
N PHE A 595 -6.52 15.39 -45.95
CA PHE A 595 -6.43 16.51 -46.92
C PHE A 595 -5.28 16.22 -47.92
N GLU A 596 -5.31 16.86 -49.09
CA GLU A 596 -4.66 16.37 -50.32
C GLU A 596 -3.20 16.84 -50.55
N GLU A 597 -2.37 15.94 -51.13
CA GLU A 597 -1.32 16.08 -52.18
C GLU A 597 -0.60 17.44 -52.46
N SER A 598 0.66 17.54 -52.95
CA SER A 598 1.70 16.63 -53.52
C SER A 598 3.02 17.48 -53.73
N PRO A 599 4.08 17.09 -54.50
CA PRO A 599 4.96 15.90 -54.42
C PRO A 599 6.49 16.22 -54.58
N GLY A 600 7.35 15.18 -54.56
CA GLY A 600 8.71 15.18 -55.17
C GLY A 600 9.90 15.15 -54.19
N ASP A 601 11.06 14.55 -54.50
CA ASP A 601 11.44 13.68 -55.64
C ASP A 601 12.61 12.73 -55.23
N SER A 602 13.12 11.90 -56.14
CA SER A 602 13.92 10.69 -55.91
C SER A 602 15.39 10.78 -56.36
N SER A 603 16.27 9.88 -55.87
CA SER A 603 17.07 8.96 -56.73
C SER A 603 18.14 8.12 -55.99
N THR A 604 17.98 6.79 -56.06
CA THR A 604 18.99 5.72 -56.27
C THR A 604 20.43 5.76 -55.71
N SER A 605 20.78 4.63 -55.09
CA SER A 605 22.11 4.05 -54.82
C SER A 605 23.08 3.92 -56.00
N ASN A 606 24.39 3.79 -55.71
CA ASN A 606 25.12 2.57 -56.08
C ASN A 606 26.40 2.31 -55.26
N ILE A 607 26.87 1.05 -55.29
CA ILE A 607 28.01 0.52 -54.51
C ILE A 607 29.20 0.23 -55.42
N GLY A 608 30.42 0.38 -54.88
CA GLY A 608 31.55 -0.48 -55.25
C GLY A 608 32.68 0.15 -56.08
N MET A 609 33.82 0.41 -55.43
CA MET A 609 35.16 0.30 -56.03
C MET A 609 36.25 0.38 -54.94
N MET A 610 36.74 -0.77 -54.46
CA MET A 610 38.12 -1.27 -54.62
C MET A 610 38.38 -2.37 -53.59
N GLU A 611 38.60 -3.61 -54.06
CA GLU A 611 38.89 -4.79 -53.24
C GLU A 611 40.38 -5.21 -53.37
N ASP A 612 41.17 -4.40 -54.09
CA ASP A 612 42.46 -4.77 -54.70
C ASP A 612 43.71 -4.24 -53.97
N ILE A 613 43.67 -4.09 -52.64
CA ILE A 613 44.89 -3.86 -51.83
C ILE A 613 44.93 -4.81 -50.62
N LEU A 614 44.90 -6.11 -50.92
CA LEU A 614 45.37 -7.17 -50.03
C LEU A 614 46.68 -7.75 -50.57
N ASN A 615 47.55 -8.22 -49.66
CA ASN A 615 48.82 -8.95 -49.86
C ASN A 615 50.13 -8.14 -50.01
N ASP A 616 50.76 -7.80 -48.86
CA ASP A 616 52.21 -7.98 -48.66
C ASP A 616 52.49 -8.32 -47.17
N PRO A 617 53.08 -9.48 -46.85
CA PRO A 617 53.41 -9.88 -45.48
C PRO A 617 54.84 -9.49 -45.04
N THR A 618 55.58 -8.68 -45.79
CA THR A 618 57.04 -8.47 -45.63
C THR A 618 57.50 -7.01 -45.81
N GLY A 619 57.02 -6.09 -44.96
CA GLY A 619 57.26 -4.64 -45.12
C GLY A 619 57.49 -3.79 -43.86
N LEU A 620 58.19 -4.29 -42.83
CA LEU A 620 58.49 -3.51 -41.62
C LEU A 620 59.68 -2.53 -41.81
N ASP A 621 59.41 -1.30 -42.23
CA ASP A 621 60.40 -0.21 -42.24
C ASP A 621 60.55 0.44 -40.85
N TRP A 622 61.51 -0.06 -40.08
CA TRP A 622 61.90 0.51 -38.78
C TRP A 622 62.56 1.91 -38.90
N GLY A 623 62.99 2.34 -40.10
CA GLY A 623 63.58 3.66 -40.32
C GLY A 623 62.56 4.80 -40.21
N LEU A 624 61.28 4.54 -40.50
CA LEU A 624 60.17 5.49 -40.28
C LEU A 624 59.73 5.56 -38.80
N TRP A 625 60.04 4.52 -38.02
CA TRP A 625 59.76 4.47 -36.58
C TRP A 625 60.75 5.33 -35.78
N ASP A 626 62.06 5.14 -36.00
CA ASP A 626 63.10 5.84 -35.24
C ASP A 626 63.18 7.35 -35.52
N ASN A 627 62.90 7.79 -36.76
CA ASN A 627 63.01 9.21 -37.15
C ASN A 627 61.99 10.13 -36.45
N ASN A 628 60.90 9.60 -35.89
CA ASN A 628 59.94 10.38 -35.09
C ASN A 628 60.34 10.51 -33.60
N PHE A 629 61.31 9.72 -33.12
CA PHE A 629 61.64 9.64 -31.69
C PHE A 629 62.98 10.28 -31.26
N GLN A 630 63.72 10.92 -32.18
CA GLN A 630 64.99 11.60 -31.86
C GLN A 630 64.97 13.13 -32.10
N ARG A 631 64.03 13.83 -31.46
CA ARG A 631 64.30 15.18 -30.93
C ARG A 631 63.92 15.29 -29.46
N SER A 632 64.94 15.26 -28.62
CA SER A 632 64.93 15.54 -27.19
C SER A 632 64.43 16.98 -26.90
N ASN A 633 63.99 17.35 -25.69
CA ASN A 633 64.54 16.88 -24.41
C ASN A 633 63.59 17.02 -23.18
N THR A 634 63.94 16.26 -22.13
CA THR A 634 63.48 16.27 -20.71
C THR A 634 62.18 15.57 -20.29
N TYR A 635 62.25 14.99 -19.08
CA TYR A 635 61.40 13.96 -18.45
C TYR A 635 60.08 14.52 -17.88
N ILE A 636 58.92 13.86 -18.03
CA ILE A 636 58.40 12.68 -17.29
C ILE A 636 58.18 12.95 -15.79
N ASP A 637 56.90 13.05 -15.39
CA ASP A 637 56.26 12.09 -14.46
C ASP A 637 54.73 12.00 -14.77
N THR A 638 54.00 11.14 -14.06
CA THR A 638 52.68 10.62 -14.45
C THR A 638 51.56 10.93 -13.44
N GLY A 639 50.31 11.00 -13.96
CA GLY A 639 49.08 11.06 -13.16
C GLY A 639 48.30 12.37 -13.28
N SER A 640 47.20 12.36 -14.05
CA SER A 640 46.20 13.45 -14.07
C SER A 640 44.84 12.95 -14.58
N SER A 641 43.77 13.49 -13.99
CA SER A 641 42.35 13.09 -14.14
C SER A 641 41.84 12.92 -15.57
N LEU A 642 40.91 11.97 -15.76
CA LEU A 642 40.15 11.73 -17.00
C LEU A 642 38.65 12.07 -16.86
N TYR A 643 38.29 13.06 -16.04
CA TYR A 643 36.93 13.61 -15.93
C TYR A 643 36.91 15.14 -16.04
N ALA A 644 37.00 15.68 -17.27
CA ALA A 644 36.81 17.11 -17.55
C ALA A 644 36.58 17.41 -19.05
N SER A 645 35.39 17.11 -19.59
CA SER A 645 35.00 17.55 -20.95
C SER A 645 33.49 17.65 -21.20
N ASP A 646 32.81 18.51 -20.46
CA ASP A 646 31.52 19.10 -20.89
C ASP A 646 31.56 20.61 -20.60
N SER A 647 31.17 21.44 -21.57
CA SER A 647 31.69 22.82 -21.69
C SER A 647 30.65 23.92 -21.48
N TYR A 648 29.95 23.89 -20.35
CA TYR A 648 29.05 24.97 -19.91
C TYR A 648 29.21 25.30 -18.42
N PHE A 649 30.17 26.17 -18.09
CA PHE A 649 30.10 27.28 -17.11
C PHE A 649 31.50 27.85 -16.83
N PRO A 650 31.73 29.17 -16.90
CA PRO A 650 32.98 29.79 -16.50
C PRO A 650 32.90 30.44 -15.12
N PHE A 651 33.85 30.15 -14.22
CA PHE A 651 34.59 31.17 -13.45
C PHE A 651 35.79 30.53 -12.72
N ARG A 652 36.88 31.31 -12.54
CA ARG A 652 38.07 30.89 -11.80
C ARG A 652 38.02 31.40 -10.37
N ALA A 653 38.27 30.52 -9.39
CA ALA A 653 38.60 30.91 -8.03
C ALA A 653 39.99 31.59 -7.98
N ALA A 654 40.21 32.45 -6.98
CA ALA A 654 41.46 33.17 -6.80
C ALA A 654 41.85 33.35 -5.32
N GLY A 655 43.01 32.77 -4.95
CA GLY A 655 43.88 33.33 -3.91
C GLY A 655 43.93 32.63 -2.54
N LEU A 656 45.19 32.32 -2.15
CA LEU A 656 45.71 32.19 -0.77
C LEU A 656 45.27 30.96 0.06
N GLY A 657 46.14 30.30 0.85
CA GLY A 657 47.61 30.37 0.88
C GLY A 657 48.29 30.00 2.22
N ASN A 658 49.04 28.88 2.24
CA ASN A 658 50.16 28.54 3.17
C ASN A 658 49.96 28.53 4.71
N ASN A 659 50.13 27.38 5.37
CA ASN A 659 51.42 26.98 6.00
C ASN A 659 51.41 25.75 6.96
N MET A 660 52.23 24.73 6.62
CA MET A 660 53.29 24.06 7.44
C MET A 660 53.11 23.56 8.90
N LYS A 661 53.72 22.36 9.16
CA LYS A 661 54.43 21.87 10.38
C LYS A 661 53.60 21.36 11.61
N PHE A 662 54.04 20.39 12.43
CA PHE A 662 54.98 19.24 12.28
C PHE A 662 54.96 18.29 13.53
N TYR A 663 55.21 16.98 13.31
CA TYR A 663 55.86 15.97 14.20
C TYR A 663 55.24 15.26 15.45
N HIS A 664 55.57 13.95 15.51
CA HIS A 664 55.92 13.02 16.63
C HIS A 664 54.89 12.61 17.73
N TRP A 665 55.05 11.50 18.50
CA TRP A 665 55.48 10.07 18.28
C TRP A 665 55.66 9.32 19.64
N LEU A 666 55.33 8.00 19.68
CA LEU A 666 55.70 6.96 20.69
C LEU A 666 54.98 6.91 22.07
N GLY A 667 54.91 5.71 22.69
CA GLY A 667 54.57 5.58 24.13
C GLY A 667 54.33 4.18 24.77
N SER A 668 54.79 3.05 24.23
CA SER A 668 54.42 1.69 24.68
C SER A 668 54.85 1.25 26.11
N ARG A 669 54.03 0.42 26.83
CA ARG A 669 54.39 -0.90 27.47
C ARG A 669 53.50 -1.38 28.66
N VAL A 670 53.68 -2.69 28.96
CA VAL A 670 53.30 -3.52 30.15
C VAL A 670 51.96 -4.28 30.00
N GLN A 671 51.81 -5.61 29.85
CA GLN A 671 52.52 -6.91 30.09
C GLN A 671 52.12 -7.74 31.34
N GLN A 672 51.67 -9.00 31.06
CA GLN A 672 51.74 -10.24 31.89
C GLN A 672 50.77 -10.33 33.12
N LYS A 673 50.28 -11.51 33.59
CA LYS A 673 50.56 -12.94 33.25
C LYS A 673 49.45 -13.93 33.73
N LEU A 674 49.62 -15.22 33.37
CA LEU A 674 48.93 -16.49 33.79
C LEU A 674 47.69 -16.89 32.94
N HIS A 675 47.51 -18.06 32.27
CA HIS A 675 47.95 -19.48 32.38
C HIS A 675 47.29 -20.28 33.52
N LEU A 676 46.78 -21.53 33.43
CA LEU A 676 46.70 -22.67 32.44
C LEU A 676 45.72 -23.75 33.05
N THR A 677 44.99 -24.71 32.44
CA THR A 677 44.57 -25.11 31.05
C THR A 677 43.45 -26.19 31.05
N ILE A 678 42.88 -26.52 29.87
CA ILE A 678 42.34 -27.84 29.39
C ILE A 678 40.91 -28.31 29.78
N TRP A 679 40.08 -28.45 28.72
CA TRP A 679 38.98 -29.40 28.41
C TRP A 679 38.08 -30.02 29.50
N GLY A 680 36.76 -29.89 29.28
CA GLY A 680 35.72 -30.80 29.79
C GLY A 680 34.32 -30.39 29.32
N ASN A 681 33.63 -31.24 28.55
CA ASN A 681 32.19 -31.14 28.30
C ASN A 681 31.47 -32.02 29.34
N PRO A 682 30.38 -31.54 29.97
CA PRO A 682 29.12 -32.26 29.74
C PRO A 682 27.85 -31.39 29.74
N THR A 683 26.84 -31.90 29.05
CA THR A 683 25.43 -31.50 29.16
C THR A 683 24.77 -32.09 30.41
N SER A 684 24.38 -31.26 31.39
CA SER A 684 23.31 -31.57 32.36
C SER A 684 22.90 -30.37 33.22
N ASN A 685 21.57 -30.15 33.32
CA ASN A 685 20.79 -29.42 34.36
C ASN A 685 19.71 -28.50 33.79
N LEU A 686 18.70 -29.07 33.13
CA LEU A 686 17.38 -28.44 32.94
C LEU A 686 16.25 -29.49 32.88
N ILE A 687 16.35 -30.51 33.75
CA ILE A 687 15.30 -31.50 34.03
C ILE A 687 15.05 -31.49 35.54
N ALA A 688 14.32 -30.47 35.98
CA ALA A 688 13.66 -30.34 37.29
C ALA A 688 12.64 -29.20 37.15
N ILE A 689 11.48 -29.30 37.81
CA ILE A 689 10.30 -28.42 37.61
C ILE A 689 9.47 -28.75 36.33
N LEU A 690 9.00 -30.01 36.21
CA LEU A 690 7.76 -30.37 35.47
C LEU A 690 7.20 -31.74 35.96
N GLU A 691 7.20 -31.99 37.27
CA GLU A 691 6.45 -33.11 37.88
C GLU A 691 5.40 -32.54 38.85
N GLY A 692 4.10 -32.82 38.63
CA GLY A 692 3.07 -32.36 39.58
C GLY A 692 1.61 -32.19 39.12
N ALA A 693 1.17 -32.62 37.93
CA ALA A 693 -0.23 -32.41 37.50
C ALA A 693 -0.80 -33.45 36.49
N GLU A 694 -0.69 -34.76 36.77
CA GLU A 694 -1.42 -35.77 35.97
C GLU A 694 -2.88 -35.95 36.41
N ARG A 695 -3.86 -35.66 35.52
CA ARG A 695 -5.19 -36.31 35.50
C ARG A 695 -5.79 -36.38 34.07
N SER A 696 -5.46 -37.46 33.35
CA SER A 696 -6.37 -38.35 32.58
C SER A 696 -7.48 -37.79 31.65
N PRO A 697 -7.81 -38.43 30.49
CA PRO A 697 -6.96 -39.22 29.58
C PRO A 697 -7.24 -38.99 28.07
N ARG A 698 -6.21 -39.07 27.21
CA ARG A 698 -6.36 -39.46 25.78
C ARG A 698 -5.05 -40.03 25.21
N ASN A 699 -4.60 -41.13 25.81
CA ASN A 699 -3.30 -41.73 25.53
C ASN A 699 -3.38 -42.68 24.32
N ASN A 700 -2.90 -42.26 23.14
CA ASN A 700 -2.77 -43.16 21.97
C ASN A 700 -1.64 -42.81 20.97
N HIS A 701 -0.85 -41.76 21.20
CA HIS A 701 0.24 -41.36 20.28
C HIS A 701 1.66 -41.75 20.74
N LEU A 702 1.88 -41.95 22.05
CA LEU A 702 3.23 -42.10 22.62
C LEU A 702 3.92 -43.44 22.35
N GLN A 703 3.24 -44.46 21.80
CA GLN A 703 3.90 -45.71 21.41
C GLN A 703 4.59 -45.67 20.04
N ASN A 704 4.07 -44.92 19.06
CA ASN A 704 4.65 -44.90 17.71
C ASN A 704 6.02 -44.21 17.65
N ILE A 705 6.28 -43.26 18.55
CA ILE A 705 7.49 -42.42 18.56
C ILE A 705 8.77 -43.24 18.84
N ARG A 706 8.68 -44.37 19.58
CA ARG A 706 9.87 -45.17 19.94
C ARG A 706 10.51 -45.96 18.80
N ASN A 707 9.84 -46.12 17.66
CA ASN A 707 10.39 -46.81 16.50
C ASN A 707 11.08 -45.87 15.48
N ILE A 708 11.04 -44.55 15.69
CA ILE A 708 11.57 -43.53 14.76
C ILE A 708 12.91 -42.95 15.26
N ILE A 709 13.78 -43.80 15.82
CA ILE A 709 15.16 -43.46 16.18
C ILE A 709 16.13 -44.43 15.50
N ALA A 710 16.00 -44.53 14.18
CA ALA A 710 17.00 -45.05 13.28
C ALA A 710 17.19 -44.01 12.17
N ALA A 711 18.30 -43.26 12.20
CA ALA A 711 18.57 -42.24 11.19
C ALA A 711 18.77 -42.90 9.81
N PRO A 712 18.03 -42.50 8.76
CA PRO A 712 18.28 -43.00 7.42
C PRO A 712 19.69 -42.58 6.96
N THR A 713 20.56 -43.55 6.66
CA THR A 713 21.85 -43.29 6.01
C THR A 713 21.63 -43.11 4.51
N GLY A 714 21.08 -41.95 4.13
CA GLY A 714 20.74 -41.57 2.77
C GLY A 714 20.44 -40.08 2.67
N ASP A 715 20.49 -39.53 1.46
CA ASP A 715 20.34 -38.09 1.20
C ASP A 715 18.94 -37.59 1.64
N PRO A 716 18.82 -36.58 2.52
CA PRO A 716 17.55 -36.23 3.17
C PRO A 716 16.57 -35.43 2.28
N LEU A 717 16.91 -35.14 1.02
CA LEU A 717 16.12 -34.31 0.11
C LEU A 717 15.82 -35.06 -1.20
N LEU A 718 14.84 -35.96 -1.16
CA LEU A 718 14.32 -36.67 -2.33
C LEU A 718 12.91 -36.18 -2.67
N GLY A 719 12.69 -35.83 -3.94
CA GLY A 719 11.36 -35.54 -4.50
C GLY A 719 10.57 -36.82 -4.79
N PHE A 720 9.99 -36.95 -6.00
CA PHE A 720 9.38 -38.20 -6.42
C PHE A 720 10.40 -39.35 -6.41
N HIS A 721 10.14 -40.36 -5.58
CA HIS A 721 10.93 -41.58 -5.50
C HIS A 721 9.97 -42.78 -5.37
N PRO A 722 10.14 -43.89 -6.12
CA PRO A 722 9.18 -44.99 -6.11
C PRO A 722 8.96 -45.71 -4.77
N SER A 723 9.83 -45.49 -3.77
CA SER A 723 9.65 -45.98 -2.39
C SER A 723 8.98 -44.97 -1.45
N ASN A 724 8.73 -43.73 -1.89
CA ASN A 724 8.04 -42.72 -1.09
C ASN A 724 6.54 -42.98 -1.16
N VAL A 725 6.10 -44.02 -0.44
CA VAL A 725 4.68 -44.35 -0.28
C VAL A 725 4.02 -43.26 0.55
N VAL A 726 3.17 -42.44 -0.10
CA VAL A 726 2.34 -41.47 0.61
C VAL A 726 1.38 -42.23 1.54
N ALA A 727 1.45 -41.91 2.84
CA ALA A 727 0.51 -42.43 3.81
C ALA A 727 -0.83 -41.70 3.64
N ASN A 728 -1.68 -42.22 2.75
CA ASN A 728 -3.01 -41.68 2.48
C ASN A 728 -3.87 -41.71 3.76
N GLN A 729 -3.94 -40.58 4.45
CA GLN A 729 -4.87 -40.36 5.56
C GLN A 729 -6.26 -40.10 4.98
N ASN A 730 -7.30 -40.68 5.58
CA ASN A 730 -8.67 -40.49 5.11
C ASN A 730 -9.29 -39.27 5.83
N THR A 731 -9.36 -38.14 5.13
CA THR A 731 -9.98 -36.88 5.59
C THR A 731 -11.49 -36.97 5.77
N ASP A 732 -12.14 -37.91 5.08
CA ASP A 732 -13.60 -38.05 5.04
C ASP A 732 -14.09 -38.93 6.20
N ALA A 733 -13.18 -39.69 6.82
CA ALA A 733 -13.44 -40.59 7.94
C ALA A 733 -13.40 -39.90 9.31
N ILE A 734 -13.80 -38.63 9.39
CA ILE A 734 -14.02 -37.94 10.66
C ILE A 734 -15.39 -38.30 11.27
N ASP A 735 -15.44 -38.34 12.60
CA ASP A 735 -16.62 -38.69 13.38
C ASP A 735 -17.36 -37.40 13.77
N TYR A 736 -18.54 -37.17 13.20
CA TYR A 736 -19.34 -35.95 13.39
C TYR A 736 -20.85 -36.24 13.40
N GLU A 737 -21.61 -35.29 13.94
CA GLU A 737 -23.07 -35.27 13.91
C GLU A 737 -23.56 -34.04 13.12
N LEU A 738 -24.80 -34.08 12.62
CA LEU A 738 -25.42 -32.97 11.88
C LEU A 738 -26.55 -32.38 12.70
N ALA A 739 -26.63 -31.06 12.76
CA ALA A 739 -27.69 -30.32 13.46
C ALA A 739 -29.08 -30.60 12.84
N PRO A 740 -30.17 -30.45 13.62
CA PRO A 740 -31.51 -30.28 13.06
C PRO A 740 -31.52 -29.18 11.99
N GLY A 741 -32.28 -29.37 10.91
CA GLY A 741 -32.34 -28.43 9.77
C GLY A 741 -31.10 -28.43 8.85
N GLN A 742 -29.95 -28.99 9.26
CA GLN A 742 -28.72 -28.92 8.46
C GLN A 742 -28.79 -29.69 7.12
N LYS A 743 -29.76 -30.61 6.99
CA LYS A 743 -30.03 -31.37 5.74
C LYS A 743 -31.10 -30.74 4.84
N ASP A 744 -31.74 -29.65 5.29
CA ASP A 744 -32.82 -29.02 4.56
C ASP A 744 -32.30 -28.33 3.29
N PRO A 745 -33.15 -28.05 2.29
CA PRO A 745 -32.74 -27.29 1.11
C PRO A 745 -32.09 -25.97 1.54
N ALA A 746 -30.90 -25.65 1.00
CA ALA A 746 -30.11 -24.54 1.52
C ALA A 746 -30.84 -23.17 1.47
N THR A 747 -31.82 -23.03 0.57
CA THR A 747 -32.75 -21.90 0.45
C THR A 747 -33.70 -21.68 1.63
N VAL A 748 -33.80 -22.63 2.57
CA VAL A 748 -34.62 -22.52 3.79
C VAL A 748 -33.93 -21.62 4.84
N GLY A 749 -32.60 -21.56 4.85
CA GLY A 749 -31.85 -20.62 5.71
C GLY A 749 -32.03 -20.79 7.23
N ALA A 750 -32.58 -21.91 7.72
CA ALA A 750 -32.81 -22.15 9.14
C ALA A 750 -31.52 -22.02 9.98
N TYR A 751 -31.60 -21.40 11.15
CA TYR A 751 -30.48 -21.34 12.10
C TYR A 751 -30.07 -22.74 12.57
N LEU A 752 -28.77 -22.96 12.79
CA LEU A 752 -28.20 -24.26 13.17
C LEU A 752 -27.60 -24.20 14.58
N ASP A 753 -28.34 -24.66 15.60
CA ASP A 753 -27.82 -24.77 16.96
C ASP A 753 -26.75 -25.89 17.05
N PHE A 754 -25.48 -25.48 16.99
CA PHE A 754 -24.34 -26.39 17.15
C PHE A 754 -23.94 -26.64 18.61
N THR A 755 -24.58 -26.02 19.61
CA THR A 755 -24.12 -26.09 21.03
C THR A 755 -24.13 -27.50 21.64
N THR A 756 -24.92 -28.42 21.08
CA THR A 756 -24.93 -29.85 21.45
C THR A 756 -24.49 -30.77 20.33
N VAL A 757 -23.95 -30.24 19.23
CA VAL A 757 -23.55 -31.02 18.04
C VAL A 757 -22.08 -31.38 18.14
N LYS A 758 -21.80 -32.67 18.11
CA LYS A 758 -20.45 -33.23 18.15
C LYS A 758 -19.70 -32.94 16.85
N ASN A 759 -18.58 -32.23 16.92
CA ASN A 759 -17.72 -31.91 15.78
C ASN A 759 -18.50 -31.26 14.61
N PRO A 760 -19.08 -30.05 14.79
CA PRO A 760 -19.89 -29.37 13.78
C PRO A 760 -19.19 -29.26 12.42
N GLN A 761 -19.91 -29.32 11.31
CA GLN A 761 -19.31 -29.31 9.97
C GLN A 761 -19.84 -28.18 9.09
N PRO A 762 -19.02 -27.62 8.17
CA PRO A 762 -19.42 -26.61 7.20
C PRO A 762 -20.23 -27.24 6.06
N ILE A 763 -21.40 -27.79 6.40
CA ILE A 763 -22.33 -28.53 5.53
C ILE A 763 -23.71 -27.88 5.64
N ARG A 764 -24.39 -27.63 4.51
CA ARG A 764 -25.81 -27.23 4.50
C ARG A 764 -26.53 -27.81 3.28
N GLY A 765 -27.54 -28.64 3.50
CA GLY A 765 -28.27 -29.37 2.48
C GLY A 765 -27.33 -30.29 1.68
N THR A 766 -27.09 -29.94 0.41
CA THR A 766 -26.15 -30.64 -0.48
C THR A 766 -24.87 -29.85 -0.77
N LYS A 767 -24.60 -28.75 -0.05
CA LYS A 767 -23.38 -27.94 -0.15
C LYS A 767 -22.46 -28.23 1.03
N GLY A 768 -21.15 -28.04 0.84
CA GLY A 768 -20.13 -28.15 1.88
C GLY A 768 -19.40 -29.48 1.90
N GLY A 769 -18.65 -29.73 2.97
CA GLY A 769 -17.83 -30.93 3.16
C GLY A 769 -17.32 -31.09 4.60
N THR A 770 -16.49 -32.10 4.83
CA THR A 770 -15.85 -32.35 6.13
C THR A 770 -14.61 -31.47 6.31
N ASP A 771 -14.57 -30.69 7.39
CA ASP A 771 -13.35 -30.00 7.83
C ASP A 771 -12.62 -30.85 8.87
N ALA A 772 -11.55 -31.50 8.39
CA ALA A 772 -10.62 -32.32 9.16
C ALA A 772 -9.33 -31.58 9.55
N GLY A 773 -9.26 -30.25 9.34
CA GLY A 773 -8.07 -29.44 9.63
C GLY A 773 -7.91 -29.07 11.11
N PRO A 774 -6.82 -28.37 11.48
CA PRO A 774 -6.69 -27.73 12.78
C PRO A 774 -7.69 -26.57 12.91
N ARG A 775 -8.63 -26.68 13.85
CA ARG A 775 -9.75 -25.74 14.03
C ARG A 775 -10.14 -25.58 15.50
N THR A 776 -10.88 -24.53 15.82
CA THR A 776 -11.35 -24.22 17.18
C THR A 776 -12.86 -24.43 17.27
N GLU A 777 -13.27 -25.63 17.68
CA GLU A 777 -14.69 -26.06 17.77
C GLU A 777 -15.58 -25.05 18.52
N ALA A 778 -15.03 -24.33 19.51
CA ALA A 778 -15.75 -23.29 20.23
C ALA A 778 -16.12 -22.07 19.37
N TYR A 779 -15.31 -21.68 18.37
CA TYR A 779 -15.66 -20.63 17.41
C TYR A 779 -16.70 -21.12 16.40
N ASP A 780 -16.63 -22.40 16.03
CA ASP A 780 -17.55 -23.03 15.07
C ASP A 780 -18.96 -23.20 15.68
N ILE A 781 -19.02 -23.45 16.99
CA ILE A 781 -20.27 -23.45 17.79
C ILE A 781 -20.80 -22.02 17.99
N LEU A 782 -19.91 -21.04 18.15
CA LEU A 782 -20.29 -19.65 18.36
C LEU A 782 -20.82 -19.00 17.06
N ASN A 783 -20.27 -19.37 15.89
CA ASN A 783 -20.58 -18.73 14.61
C ASN A 783 -21.23 -19.72 13.60
N PRO A 784 -22.40 -20.30 13.89
CA PRO A 784 -23.00 -21.35 13.07
C PRO A 784 -23.37 -20.88 11.64
N ASP A 785 -23.92 -19.68 11.47
CA ASP A 785 -24.23 -19.12 10.15
C ASP A 785 -23.00 -18.50 9.45
N LYS A 786 -21.80 -18.50 10.07
CA LYS A 786 -20.52 -18.39 9.32
C LYS A 786 -19.92 -19.74 8.94
N LEU A 787 -20.01 -20.76 9.81
CA LEU A 787 -19.46 -22.10 9.54
C LEU A 787 -20.21 -22.76 8.36
N ALA A 788 -21.54 -22.71 8.41
CA ALA A 788 -22.42 -23.34 7.43
C ALA A 788 -23.46 -22.33 6.96
N PRO A 789 -23.10 -21.27 6.20
CA PRO A 789 -23.96 -20.12 5.96
C PRO A 789 -25.29 -20.44 5.25
N PRO A 790 -26.34 -19.61 5.44
CA PRO A 790 -27.60 -19.73 4.73
C PRO A 790 -27.39 -19.82 3.21
N GLY A 791 -28.18 -20.66 2.52
CA GLY A 791 -27.99 -20.87 1.08
C GLY A 791 -28.33 -19.68 0.19
N THR A 792 -28.84 -18.60 0.78
CA THR A 792 -29.13 -17.27 0.22
C THR A 792 -27.95 -16.30 0.31
N ASP A 793 -26.93 -16.59 1.13
CA ASP A 793 -25.70 -15.80 1.19
C ASP A 793 -24.94 -15.91 -0.15
N HIS A 794 -24.41 -14.77 -0.63
CA HIS A 794 -23.78 -14.68 -1.94
C HIS A 794 -22.84 -13.47 -2.07
N GLY A 795 -21.78 -13.61 -2.87
CA GLY A 795 -20.85 -12.54 -3.19
C GLY A 795 -19.99 -12.07 -2.01
N ASN A 796 -19.49 -10.84 -2.10
CA ASN A 796 -18.71 -10.22 -1.02
C ASN A 796 -19.46 -9.08 -0.34
N VAL A 797 -19.47 -9.12 0.98
CA VAL A 797 -19.95 -8.06 1.88
C VAL A 797 -18.79 -7.74 2.83
N ASN A 798 -18.63 -6.49 3.24
CA ASN A 798 -17.60 -6.12 4.23
C ASN A 798 -17.84 -6.85 5.56
N ASN A 799 -16.80 -6.99 6.39
CA ASN A 799 -17.00 -7.48 7.74
C ASN A 799 -17.90 -6.50 8.52
N ALA A 800 -19.01 -6.99 9.07
CA ALA A 800 -20.01 -6.18 9.75
C ALA A 800 -20.03 -6.38 11.28
N GLN A 801 -19.17 -7.26 11.82
CA GLN A 801 -19.17 -7.63 13.24
C GLN A 801 -17.77 -7.49 13.85
N TRP A 802 -17.69 -7.04 15.10
CA TRP A 802 -16.50 -7.20 15.91
C TRP A 802 -16.83 -7.51 17.38
N PRO A 803 -16.41 -8.68 17.91
CA PRO A 803 -16.46 -8.94 19.35
C PRO A 803 -15.50 -8.03 20.12
N MET A 804 -15.99 -7.11 20.96
CA MET A 804 -15.12 -6.32 21.85
C MET A 804 -14.35 -7.19 22.86
N GLY A 805 -14.71 -8.47 23.00
CA GLY A 805 -13.89 -9.48 23.69
C GLY A 805 -12.50 -9.70 23.07
N LEU A 806 -12.30 -9.34 21.80
CA LEU A 806 -11.03 -9.48 21.07
C LEU A 806 -10.24 -8.16 20.98
N SER A 807 -10.83 -7.04 21.38
CA SER A 807 -10.13 -5.75 21.48
C SER A 807 -9.11 -5.74 22.62
N HIS A 808 -8.04 -4.97 22.47
CA HIS A 808 -7.11 -4.72 23.59
C HIS A 808 -7.83 -4.02 24.74
N ALA A 809 -7.57 -4.46 25.98
CA ALA A 809 -8.11 -3.84 27.18
C ALA A 809 -7.05 -2.95 27.87
N LYS A 810 -7.21 -1.63 27.78
CA LYS A 810 -6.41 -0.65 28.51
C LYS A 810 -6.78 -0.73 29.99
N LEU A 811 -5.83 -1.13 30.84
CA LEU A 811 -6.07 -1.35 32.28
C LEU A 811 -5.81 -0.07 33.09
N GLY A 812 -6.78 0.34 33.89
CA GLY A 812 -6.68 1.51 34.77
C GLY A 812 -5.73 1.30 35.96
N LEU A 813 -5.16 2.40 36.43
CA LEU A 813 -4.21 2.41 37.54
C LEU A 813 -4.83 1.84 38.82
N GLY A 814 -4.06 1.05 39.58
CA GLY A 814 -4.43 0.62 40.93
C GLY A 814 -5.74 -0.17 41.07
N HIS A 815 -6.16 -0.88 40.01
CA HIS A 815 -7.48 -1.53 39.91
C HIS A 815 -8.66 -0.55 39.97
N ALA A 816 -8.54 0.63 39.36
CA ALA A 816 -9.64 1.59 39.27
C ALA A 816 -10.65 1.31 38.14
N GLY A 817 -10.31 0.46 37.17
CA GLY A 817 -11.15 0.15 36.03
C GLY A 817 -10.38 -0.42 34.84
N TRP A 818 -11.05 -0.50 33.69
CA TRP A 818 -10.48 -0.83 32.38
C TRP A 818 -11.36 -0.27 31.26
N SER A 819 -10.83 -0.21 30.04
CA SER A 819 -11.58 0.12 28.84
C SER A 819 -11.06 -0.64 27.62
N ARG A 820 -11.87 -0.71 26.55
CA ARG A 820 -11.56 -1.37 25.27
C ARG A 820 -12.46 -0.83 24.17
N GLN A 821 -11.96 -0.76 22.94
CA GLN A 821 -12.64 -0.06 21.85
C GLN A 821 -12.86 -0.90 20.58
N GLN A 822 -13.80 -0.44 19.75
CA GLN A 822 -13.99 -0.84 18.36
C GLN A 822 -13.95 0.44 17.51
N ASN A 823 -13.09 0.47 16.51
CA ASN A 823 -12.99 1.56 15.52
C ASN A 823 -12.77 0.98 14.11
N VAL A 824 -12.35 1.81 13.14
CA VAL A 824 -12.02 1.37 11.76
C VAL A 824 -10.91 0.31 11.66
N ASP A 825 -10.02 0.16 12.65
CA ASP A 825 -9.01 -0.91 12.64
C ASP A 825 -9.66 -2.30 12.86
N ASN A 826 -10.86 -2.34 13.44
CA ASN A 826 -11.63 -3.55 13.75
C ASN A 826 -12.76 -3.81 12.75
N ILE A 827 -13.49 -2.76 12.38
CA ILE A 827 -14.56 -2.79 11.37
C ILE A 827 -14.26 -1.66 10.36
N PRO A 828 -13.50 -1.92 9.27
CA PRO A 828 -13.10 -0.88 8.31
C PRO A 828 -14.26 -0.21 7.55
N ALA A 829 -15.48 -0.75 7.66
CA ALA A 829 -16.69 -0.12 7.14
C ALA A 829 -17.32 0.89 8.11
N ALA A 830 -16.97 0.86 9.39
CA ALA A 830 -17.51 1.73 10.44
C ALA A 830 -16.80 3.09 10.46
N THR A 831 -16.97 3.87 9.38
CA THR A 831 -16.28 5.18 9.23
C THR A 831 -16.92 6.29 10.05
N GLU A 832 -18.24 6.23 10.28
CA GLU A 832 -18.95 7.32 10.96
C GLU A 832 -18.93 7.15 12.49
N MET A 833 -18.94 5.92 13.01
CA MET A 833 -19.10 5.64 14.46
C MET A 833 -18.08 4.64 15.00
N ALA A 834 -17.55 4.92 16.18
CA ALA A 834 -16.69 4.05 16.97
C ALA A 834 -17.23 3.90 18.40
N GLY A 835 -16.99 2.76 19.03
CA GLY A 835 -17.48 2.46 20.38
C GLY A 835 -16.38 2.11 21.37
N VAL A 836 -16.57 2.44 22.66
CA VAL A 836 -15.70 2.05 23.77
C VAL A 836 -16.55 1.44 24.89
N ASN A 837 -16.28 0.19 25.27
CA ASN A 837 -16.79 -0.37 26.52
C ASN A 837 -15.80 -0.01 27.64
N MET A 838 -16.28 0.66 28.69
CA MET A 838 -15.49 1.09 29.83
C MET A 838 -16.12 0.68 31.17
N ARG A 839 -15.27 0.29 32.12
CA ARG A 839 -15.61 -0.18 33.47
C ARG A 839 -14.86 0.66 34.49
N LEU A 840 -15.58 1.27 35.44
CA LEU A 840 -15.00 2.01 36.59
C LEU A 840 -15.38 1.33 37.90
N GLU A 841 -14.42 1.13 38.80
CA GLU A 841 -14.64 0.57 40.14
C GLU A 841 -15.18 1.61 41.15
N GLU A 842 -15.63 1.17 42.33
CA GLU A 842 -16.22 2.05 43.34
C GLU A 842 -15.21 3.10 43.85
N GLY A 843 -15.41 4.36 43.46
CA GLY A 843 -14.52 5.50 43.70
C GLY A 843 -13.49 5.73 42.59
N GLY A 844 -13.36 4.82 41.62
CA GLY A 844 -12.50 4.98 40.45
C GLY A 844 -13.01 6.09 39.53
N TYR A 845 -12.10 6.93 39.06
CA TYR A 845 -12.38 7.99 38.09
C TYR A 845 -11.98 7.55 36.68
N ARG A 846 -12.83 7.86 35.69
CA ARG A 846 -12.35 8.33 34.39
C ARG A 846 -11.93 9.78 34.58
N GLU A 847 -10.74 10.13 34.10
CA GLU A 847 -10.12 11.43 34.36
C GLU A 847 -10.98 12.63 33.90
N LEU A 848 -10.72 13.81 34.47
CA LEU A 848 -11.15 15.09 33.89
C LEU A 848 -10.50 15.23 32.50
N HIS A 849 -11.34 15.28 31.46
CA HIS A 849 -10.88 15.29 30.08
C HIS A 849 -11.90 15.91 29.12
N TRP A 850 -11.50 16.06 27.85
CA TRP A 850 -12.38 16.35 26.72
C TRP A 850 -11.84 15.70 25.44
N HIS A 851 -12.62 15.75 24.35
CA HIS A 851 -12.26 15.21 23.03
C HIS A 851 -12.91 16.02 21.90
N LYS A 852 -12.53 15.73 20.64
CA LYS A 852 -13.06 16.43 19.44
C LYS A 852 -14.37 15.86 18.93
N ALA A 853 -14.56 14.55 19.07
CA ALA A 853 -15.84 13.90 18.82
C ALA A 853 -16.87 14.35 19.88
N ALA A 854 -18.16 14.17 19.59
CA ALA A 854 -19.17 14.06 20.61
C ALA A 854 -19.10 12.68 21.30
N GLU A 855 -19.56 12.58 22.54
CA GLU A 855 -19.72 11.30 23.26
C GLU A 855 -21.19 11.08 23.58
N TRP A 856 -21.78 9.99 23.11
CA TRP A 856 -23.07 9.47 23.58
C TRP A 856 -22.82 8.18 24.36
N ALA A 857 -23.58 7.92 25.43
CA ALA A 857 -23.31 6.78 26.30
C ALA A 857 -24.55 6.06 26.82
N TYR A 858 -24.42 4.77 27.10
CA TYR A 858 -25.46 3.92 27.69
C TYR A 858 -24.89 3.04 28.81
N ILE A 859 -25.52 3.06 30.00
CA ILE A 859 -25.01 2.33 31.17
C ILE A 859 -25.58 0.91 31.20
N PHE A 860 -24.70 -0.11 31.13
CA PHE A 860 -25.10 -1.51 31.24
C PHE A 860 -25.41 -1.90 32.69
N ASN A 861 -24.53 -1.53 33.62
CA ASN A 861 -24.63 -1.96 35.02
C ASN A 861 -24.03 -0.95 36.00
N GLY A 862 -24.43 -1.08 37.27
CA GLY A 862 -23.94 -0.22 38.36
C GLY A 862 -24.51 1.20 38.32
N SER A 863 -23.70 2.17 38.76
CA SER A 863 -24.04 3.59 38.73
C SER A 863 -22.80 4.50 38.66
N VAL A 864 -22.95 5.65 38.01
CA VAL A 864 -21.87 6.62 37.74
C VAL A 864 -22.28 8.02 38.18
N ARG A 865 -21.34 8.83 38.67
CA ARG A 865 -21.50 10.28 38.81
C ARG A 865 -20.83 10.98 37.64
N LEU A 866 -21.57 11.85 36.98
CA LEU A 866 -21.06 12.75 35.94
C LEU A 866 -20.75 14.12 36.53
N GLN A 867 -19.72 14.79 36.02
CA GLN A 867 -19.50 16.22 36.23
C GLN A 867 -18.99 16.85 34.94
N ALA A 868 -19.56 17.98 34.52
CA ALA A 868 -19.16 18.72 33.33
C ALA A 868 -19.27 20.25 33.52
N VAL A 869 -18.63 21.02 32.64
CA VAL A 869 -18.69 22.50 32.60
C VAL A 869 -18.79 22.96 31.15
N ASN A 870 -19.68 23.92 30.83
CA ASN A 870 -19.84 24.45 29.48
C ASN A 870 -19.02 25.74 29.23
N GLU A 871 -19.06 26.25 27.99
CA GLU A 871 -18.33 27.45 27.56
C GLU A 871 -18.76 28.75 28.26
N ASP A 872 -20.00 28.82 28.74
CA ASP A 872 -20.51 29.92 29.60
C ASP A 872 -20.04 29.80 31.06
N GLY A 873 -19.33 28.73 31.42
CA GLY A 873 -18.86 28.44 32.77
C GLY A 873 -19.94 27.91 33.71
N GLN A 874 -21.06 27.44 33.17
CA GLN A 874 -22.14 26.79 33.92
C GLN A 874 -21.74 25.34 34.26
N THR A 875 -22.10 24.88 35.45
CA THR A 875 -21.73 23.54 35.92
C THR A 875 -22.88 22.53 35.81
N PHE A 876 -22.53 21.27 35.60
CA PHE A 876 -23.45 20.14 35.56
C PHE A 876 -22.91 19.01 36.45
N VAL A 877 -23.79 18.34 37.20
CA VAL A 877 -23.48 17.15 38.01
C VAL A 877 -24.74 16.29 38.14
N ASP A 878 -24.64 14.98 37.94
CA ASP A 878 -25.77 14.05 38.03
C ASP A 878 -25.32 12.62 38.41
N ASP A 879 -26.24 11.82 38.96
CA ASP A 879 -26.06 10.41 39.32
C ASP A 879 -26.90 9.50 38.41
N LEU A 880 -26.24 8.75 37.53
CA LEU A 880 -26.88 7.86 36.56
C LEU A 880 -26.75 6.38 36.92
N SER A 881 -27.67 5.58 36.40
CA SER A 881 -27.83 4.16 36.73
C SER A 881 -28.03 3.29 35.49
N ALA A 882 -27.96 1.96 35.64
CA ALA A 882 -28.19 1.02 34.55
C ALA A 882 -29.46 1.34 33.73
N GLY A 883 -29.31 1.47 32.42
CA GLY A 883 -30.35 1.89 31.48
C GLY A 883 -30.52 3.41 31.31
N ASP A 884 -29.74 4.25 31.99
CA ASP A 884 -29.67 5.70 31.73
C ASP A 884 -28.61 6.05 30.66
N VAL A 885 -28.72 7.26 30.11
CA VAL A 885 -27.92 7.78 28.99
C VAL A 885 -27.30 9.13 29.35
N TRP A 886 -26.14 9.44 28.76
CA TRP A 886 -25.62 10.81 28.70
C TRP A 886 -25.14 11.19 27.30
N PHE A 887 -24.96 12.50 27.09
CA PHE A 887 -24.34 13.05 25.89
C PHE A 887 -23.49 14.28 26.22
N PHE A 888 -22.23 14.28 25.76
CA PHE A 888 -21.35 15.44 25.81
C PHE A 888 -21.03 15.95 24.39
N PRO A 889 -21.42 17.20 24.05
CA PRO A 889 -21.02 17.82 22.79
C PRO A 889 -19.49 17.92 22.62
N PRO A 890 -19.00 18.06 21.38
CA PRO A 890 -17.58 18.27 21.07
C PRO A 890 -16.90 19.30 21.96
N GLY A 891 -15.80 18.90 22.61
CA GLY A 891 -14.97 19.78 23.43
C GLY A 891 -15.49 20.11 24.83
N ILE A 892 -16.67 19.64 25.25
CA ILE A 892 -17.20 19.89 26.61
C ILE A 892 -16.38 19.10 27.65
N PRO A 893 -15.66 19.76 28.58
CA PRO A 893 -14.86 19.07 29.58
C PRO A 893 -15.71 18.42 30.67
N HIS A 894 -15.40 17.16 30.97
CA HIS A 894 -16.17 16.34 31.90
C HIS A 894 -15.31 15.28 32.61
N SER A 895 -15.90 14.60 33.59
CA SER A 895 -15.34 13.42 34.26
C SER A 895 -16.44 12.47 34.71
N LEU A 896 -16.08 11.19 34.88
CA LEU A 896 -16.98 10.13 35.30
C LEU A 896 -16.40 9.47 36.57
N GLN A 897 -17.21 9.20 37.59
CA GLN A 897 -16.77 8.44 38.77
C GLN A 897 -17.68 7.25 39.05
N GLY A 898 -17.10 6.06 39.18
CA GLY A 898 -17.84 4.86 39.60
C GLY A 898 -18.39 5.00 41.01
N LEU A 899 -19.70 4.81 41.18
CA LEU A 899 -20.37 4.86 42.48
C LEU A 899 -20.35 3.48 43.16
N LYS A 900 -21.26 3.24 44.10
CA LYS A 900 -21.26 2.03 44.94
C LYS A 900 -21.37 0.75 44.08
N GLY A 901 -20.37 -0.12 44.18
CA GLY A 901 -20.23 -1.34 43.36
C GLY A 901 -19.60 -1.14 41.99
N GLY A 902 -19.19 0.08 41.62
CA GLY A 902 -18.68 0.41 40.29
C GLY A 902 -19.79 0.50 39.23
N THR A 903 -19.39 0.50 37.96
CA THR A 903 -20.28 0.63 36.79
C THR A 903 -19.56 0.28 35.48
N GLU A 904 -20.28 -0.38 34.57
CA GLU A 904 -19.87 -0.63 33.18
C GLU A 904 -20.83 0.06 32.22
N PHE A 905 -20.29 0.69 31.19
CA PHE A 905 -21.04 1.49 30.23
C PHE A 905 -20.39 1.46 28.85
N LEU A 906 -21.22 1.73 27.84
CA LEU A 906 -20.80 1.99 26.47
C LEU A 906 -20.65 3.49 26.25
N LEU A 907 -19.61 3.88 25.54
CA LEU A 907 -19.42 5.18 24.91
C LEU A 907 -19.46 4.98 23.40
N ILE A 908 -20.05 5.91 22.67
CA ILE A 908 -20.14 5.92 21.21
C ILE A 908 -19.78 7.33 20.73
N PHE A 909 -18.86 7.39 19.77
CA PHE A 909 -18.28 8.63 19.25
C PHE A 909 -18.71 8.85 17.79
N ASP A 910 -18.84 10.11 17.37
CA ASP A 910 -19.24 10.51 16.01
C ASP A 910 -18.08 10.56 14.99
N ASP A 911 -17.03 9.78 15.24
CA ASP A 911 -15.88 9.59 14.38
C ASP A 911 -15.43 8.12 14.44
N GLY A 912 -15.53 7.37 13.34
CA GLY A 912 -15.10 5.97 13.27
C GLY A 912 -13.59 5.77 13.42
N SER A 913 -12.79 6.84 13.27
CA SER A 913 -11.35 6.86 13.53
C SER A 913 -10.97 7.21 14.97
N PHE A 914 -11.95 7.38 15.86
CA PHE A 914 -11.71 7.65 17.27
C PHE A 914 -10.84 6.57 17.94
N SER A 915 -10.07 7.00 18.94
CA SER A 915 -9.35 6.14 19.87
C SER A 915 -9.34 6.82 21.24
N GLU A 916 -9.54 6.06 22.31
CA GLU A 916 -9.55 6.58 23.69
C GLU A 916 -8.21 7.22 24.11
N ASP A 917 -7.12 6.81 23.48
CA ASP A 917 -5.78 7.41 23.62
C ASP A 917 -5.67 8.84 23.03
N ASN A 918 -6.63 9.28 22.21
CA ASN A 918 -6.66 10.62 21.60
C ASN A 918 -7.45 11.65 22.44
N THR A 919 -7.64 11.39 23.73
CA THR A 919 -8.38 12.27 24.66
C THR A 919 -7.46 13.29 25.33
N PHE A 920 -7.97 14.50 25.60
CA PHE A 920 -7.19 15.57 26.24
C PHE A 920 -7.32 15.50 27.77
N LEU A 921 -6.28 15.01 28.45
CA LEU A 921 -6.30 14.70 29.88
C LEU A 921 -5.77 15.87 30.73
N VAL A 922 -6.46 16.22 31.82
CA VAL A 922 -6.09 17.39 32.66
C VAL A 922 -4.76 17.18 33.39
N SER A 923 -4.41 15.96 33.80
CA SER A 923 -3.09 15.62 34.35
C SER A 923 -1.97 15.95 33.36
N GLU A 924 -2.16 15.61 32.08
CA GLU A 924 -1.20 15.94 31.02
C GLU A 924 -1.16 17.42 30.67
N VAL A 925 -2.29 18.14 30.73
CA VAL A 925 -2.32 19.60 30.59
C VAL A 925 -1.45 20.25 31.68
N PHE A 926 -1.50 19.75 32.92
CA PHE A 926 -0.66 20.23 34.01
C PHE A 926 0.80 19.75 33.90
N ALA A 927 1.06 18.54 33.42
CA ALA A 927 2.42 18.01 33.24
C ALA A 927 3.20 18.70 32.11
N HIS A 928 2.52 19.07 31.02
CA HIS A 928 3.14 19.63 29.81
C HIS A 928 3.13 21.17 29.75
N ASN A 929 2.60 21.86 30.76
CA ASN A 929 2.70 23.32 30.88
C ASN A 929 3.82 23.74 31.85
N PRO A 930 4.62 24.78 31.54
CA PRO A 930 5.66 25.25 32.45
C PRO A 930 5.10 25.70 33.81
N LEU A 931 5.79 25.37 34.90
CA LEU A 931 5.35 25.74 36.26
C LEU A 931 5.16 27.25 36.46
N GLU A 932 5.98 28.08 35.79
CA GLU A 932 5.83 29.54 35.78
C GLU A 932 4.49 29.98 35.13
N VAL A 933 4.04 29.27 34.08
CA VAL A 933 2.78 29.54 33.38
C VAL A 933 1.59 29.11 34.25
N LEU A 934 1.65 27.92 34.86
CA LEU A 934 0.63 27.48 35.83
C LEU A 934 0.52 28.45 37.03
N SER A 935 1.67 28.89 37.55
CA SER A 935 1.76 29.88 38.64
C SER A 935 1.11 31.21 38.27
N LYS A 936 1.35 31.72 37.05
CA LYS A 936 0.70 32.92 36.50
C LYS A 936 -0.80 32.72 36.27
N ASN A 937 -1.22 31.56 35.79
CA ASN A 937 -2.62 31.26 35.49
C ASN A 937 -3.47 31.20 36.76
N PHE A 938 -3.02 30.43 37.76
CA PHE A 938 -3.76 30.20 39.00
C PHE A 938 -3.41 31.16 40.15
N GLN A 939 -2.46 32.09 39.94
CA GLN A 939 -1.99 33.06 40.94
C GLN A 939 -1.43 32.40 42.22
N LEU A 940 -0.67 31.32 42.05
CA LEU A 940 -0.04 30.52 43.11
C LEU A 940 1.48 30.48 42.95
N PRO A 941 2.26 30.28 44.03
CA PRO A 941 3.70 30.10 43.94
C PRO A 941 4.06 28.75 43.30
N GLU A 942 5.21 28.68 42.61
CA GLU A 942 5.66 27.45 41.92
C GLU A 942 5.75 26.21 42.82
N SER A 943 5.97 26.41 44.14
CA SER A 943 5.99 25.34 45.15
C SER A 943 4.62 24.66 45.35
N ALA A 944 3.51 25.22 44.87
CA ALA A 944 2.21 24.55 44.88
C ALA A 944 2.15 23.36 43.91
N TRP A 945 3.03 23.31 42.92
CA TRP A 945 3.00 22.37 41.81
C TRP A 945 3.93 21.16 41.97
N SER A 946 4.62 21.01 43.11
CA SER A 946 5.69 20.01 43.30
C SER A 946 5.24 18.54 43.14
N ASN A 947 3.93 18.29 43.19
CA ASN A 947 3.32 16.97 43.22
C ASN A 947 2.32 16.74 42.06
N ILE A 948 2.43 17.51 40.96
CA ILE A 948 1.67 17.26 39.72
C ILE A 948 2.01 15.85 39.19
N PRO A 949 1.02 15.06 38.70
CA PRO A 949 1.29 13.79 38.03
C PRO A 949 2.21 13.96 36.80
N PRO A 950 3.19 13.08 36.56
CA PRO A 950 4.19 13.26 35.50
C PRO A 950 3.69 12.92 34.07
N GLY A 951 2.40 12.67 33.88
CA GLY A 951 1.76 12.19 32.64
C GLY A 951 0.31 11.76 32.91
N GLU A 952 -0.30 11.01 31.98
CA GLU A 952 -1.70 10.56 32.09
C GLU A 952 -2.02 9.82 33.40
N LEU A 953 -3.24 10.03 33.93
CA LEU A 953 -3.85 9.15 34.93
C LEU A 953 -4.91 8.24 34.29
N PHE A 954 -5.60 8.73 33.24
CA PHE A 954 -6.55 8.05 32.37
C PHE A 954 -7.78 7.43 33.07
N ILE A 955 -7.56 6.35 33.82
CA ILE A 955 -8.51 5.73 34.75
C ILE A 955 -7.73 5.43 36.05
N PHE A 956 -8.13 6.03 37.17
CA PHE A 956 -7.32 6.03 38.40
C PHE A 956 -8.15 6.00 39.70
N PRO A 957 -7.58 5.53 40.83
CA PRO A 957 -8.35 5.31 42.05
C PRO A 957 -8.59 6.61 42.80
N GLY A 958 -9.86 6.99 42.96
CA GLY A 958 -10.28 8.17 43.70
C GLY A 958 -10.80 7.89 45.11
N THR A 959 -11.06 8.96 45.86
CA THR A 959 -11.88 8.90 47.07
C THR A 959 -13.36 8.74 46.69
N LYS A 960 -14.07 7.83 47.37
CA LYS A 960 -15.49 7.53 47.09
C LYS A 960 -16.35 8.79 47.12
N ALA A 961 -17.19 8.96 46.10
CA ALA A 961 -18.17 10.04 46.01
C ALA A 961 -19.06 10.12 47.28
N PRO A 962 -19.38 11.32 47.80
CA PRO A 962 -20.40 11.47 48.82
C PRO A 962 -21.76 10.97 48.33
N THR A 963 -22.48 10.20 49.15
CA THR A 963 -23.85 9.71 48.86
C THR A 963 -24.90 10.82 48.75
N ASP A 964 -24.51 12.04 49.07
CA ASP A 964 -25.29 13.26 48.96
C ASP A 964 -24.64 14.12 47.86
N ILE A 965 -25.21 14.05 46.66
CA ILE A 965 -24.71 14.71 45.44
C ILE A 965 -24.58 16.23 45.60
N ALA A 966 -25.40 16.86 46.44
CA ALA A 966 -25.35 18.30 46.69
C ALA A 966 -23.99 18.76 47.26
N LYS A 967 -23.19 17.85 47.84
CA LYS A 967 -21.82 18.13 48.32
C LYS A 967 -20.78 18.27 47.19
N GLN A 968 -21.09 17.83 45.96
CA GLN A 968 -20.26 18.04 44.77
C GLN A 968 -20.91 18.98 43.74
N ASN A 969 -22.13 19.48 44.01
CA ASN A 969 -22.78 20.52 43.21
C ASN A 969 -22.16 21.90 43.52
N ILE A 970 -20.96 22.13 42.99
CA ILE A 970 -20.24 23.40 43.03
C ILE A 970 -20.68 24.23 41.81
N THR A 971 -21.04 25.49 42.05
CA THR A 971 -21.53 26.42 41.01
C THR A 971 -20.71 27.70 41.00
N GLY A 972 -20.46 28.23 39.80
CA GLY A 972 -19.88 29.55 39.58
C GLY A 972 -20.94 30.65 39.51
N SER A 973 -20.53 31.87 39.16
CA SER A 973 -21.46 33.00 38.93
C SER A 973 -22.39 32.79 37.72
N ALA A 974 -22.09 31.85 36.84
CA ALA A 974 -22.93 31.45 35.70
C ALA A 974 -24.06 30.48 36.09
N GLY A 975 -24.02 29.89 37.29
CA GLY A 975 -25.00 28.93 37.78
C GLY A 975 -24.80 27.50 37.27
N ILE A 976 -25.91 26.76 37.14
CA ILE A 976 -25.97 25.41 36.56
C ILE A 976 -26.41 25.47 35.09
N VAL A 977 -26.09 24.43 34.33
CA VAL A 977 -26.64 24.21 32.99
C VAL A 977 -28.19 24.11 33.07
N PRO A 978 -28.96 24.81 32.21
CA PRO A 978 -30.43 24.71 32.19
C PRO A 978 -30.93 23.31 31.87
N GLN A 979 -32.11 22.94 32.36
CA GLN A 979 -32.64 21.57 32.23
C GLN A 979 -32.92 21.19 30.77
N GLU A 980 -33.29 22.15 29.93
CA GLU A 980 -33.46 22.01 28.49
C GLU A 980 -32.15 21.68 27.73
N PHE A 981 -30.98 21.88 28.36
CA PHE A 981 -29.66 21.55 27.84
C PHE A 981 -28.92 20.52 28.73
N SER A 982 -29.66 19.73 29.52
CA SER A 982 -29.10 18.67 30.36
C SER A 982 -28.21 17.72 29.56
N TYR A 983 -27.02 17.40 30.07
CA TYR A 983 -26.14 16.39 29.47
C TYR A 983 -26.55 14.94 29.81
N SER A 984 -27.57 14.73 30.66
CA SER A 984 -28.10 13.41 30.99
C SER A 984 -29.56 13.22 30.62
N TYR A 985 -29.95 11.96 30.38
CA TYR A 985 -31.33 11.52 30.22
C TYR A 985 -31.55 10.16 30.91
N HIS A 986 -32.48 10.10 31.86
CA HIS A 986 -32.80 8.85 32.57
C HIS A 986 -33.69 7.92 31.73
N LEU A 987 -33.13 7.32 30.68
CA LEU A 987 -33.83 6.40 29.78
C LEU A 987 -34.38 5.16 30.52
N SER A 988 -33.83 4.78 31.68
CA SER A 988 -34.36 3.71 32.53
C SER A 988 -35.80 4.01 32.98
N LYS A 989 -36.08 5.28 33.33
CA LYS A 989 -37.35 5.79 33.86
C LYS A 989 -38.36 6.19 32.77
N ALA A 990 -37.90 6.35 31.53
CA ALA A 990 -38.76 6.65 30.39
C ALA A 990 -39.71 5.48 30.05
N PRO A 991 -40.93 5.75 29.52
CA PRO A 991 -41.83 4.70 29.03
C PRO A 991 -41.24 3.98 27.81
N LEU A 992 -41.83 2.84 27.44
CA LEU A 992 -41.59 2.19 26.15
C LEU A 992 -42.11 3.09 25.01
N THR A 993 -41.39 3.13 23.90
CA THR A 993 -41.86 3.77 22.66
C THR A 993 -42.73 2.81 21.88
N HIS A 994 -42.32 1.54 21.80
CA HIS A 994 -43.08 0.44 21.21
C HIS A 994 -43.08 -0.77 22.15
N ASP A 995 -44.23 -1.44 22.23
CA ASP A 995 -44.50 -2.62 23.04
C ASP A 995 -45.29 -3.58 22.15
N THR A 996 -44.75 -4.77 21.90
CA THR A 996 -45.21 -5.72 20.87
C THR A 996 -45.16 -7.16 21.39
N PRO A 997 -45.92 -8.11 20.82
CA PRO A 997 -45.85 -9.51 21.26
C PRO A 997 -44.46 -10.14 21.15
N GLY A 998 -43.63 -9.69 20.20
CA GLY A 998 -42.27 -10.20 19.99
C GLY A 998 -41.18 -9.48 20.79
N GLY A 999 -41.49 -8.37 21.47
CA GLY A 999 -40.48 -7.55 22.14
C GLY A 999 -40.85 -6.08 22.33
N THR A 1000 -39.89 -5.29 22.83
CA THR A 1000 -40.09 -3.86 23.17
C THR A 1000 -38.97 -2.98 22.62
N ILE A 1001 -39.27 -1.69 22.42
CA ILE A 1001 -38.30 -0.67 21.97
C ILE A 1001 -38.43 0.59 22.83
N LYS A 1002 -37.29 1.13 23.29
CA LYS A 1002 -37.16 2.51 23.78
C LYS A 1002 -36.31 3.32 22.81
N ILE A 1003 -36.92 4.29 22.13
CA ILE A 1003 -36.23 5.26 21.27
C ILE A 1003 -35.84 6.49 22.10
N LEU A 1004 -34.62 6.96 21.91
CA LEU A 1004 -34.12 8.24 22.40
C LEU A 1004 -33.46 9.00 21.23
N ASP A 1005 -34.04 10.13 20.86
CA ASP A 1005 -33.64 10.91 19.69
C ASP A 1005 -33.57 12.42 20.00
N PRO A 1006 -33.06 13.27 19.09
CA PRO A 1006 -32.92 14.72 19.31
C PRO A 1006 -34.24 15.48 19.50
N LYS A 1007 -35.41 14.87 19.22
CA LYS A 1007 -36.72 15.44 19.57
C LYS A 1007 -37.06 15.26 21.05
N THR A 1008 -36.40 14.30 21.70
CA THR A 1008 -36.62 13.87 23.09
C THR A 1008 -35.45 14.30 23.99
N PHE A 1009 -34.23 14.34 23.46
CA PHE A 1009 -32.99 14.71 24.16
C PHE A 1009 -32.18 15.70 23.29
N PRO A 1010 -32.59 16.99 23.22
CA PRO A 1010 -32.17 17.90 22.15
C PRO A 1010 -30.70 18.29 22.12
N ILE A 1011 -29.96 18.11 23.22
CA ILE A 1011 -28.52 18.36 23.26
C ILE A 1011 -27.74 17.42 22.32
N ALA A 1012 -28.28 16.22 22.08
CA ALA A 1012 -27.64 15.16 21.32
C ALA A 1012 -27.95 15.24 19.81
N GLU A 1013 -27.83 16.42 19.19
CA GLU A 1013 -28.38 16.80 17.86
C GLU A 1013 -28.21 15.76 16.72
N LYS A 1014 -27.19 14.90 16.78
CA LYS A 1014 -26.92 13.85 15.80
C LYS A 1014 -26.97 12.41 16.31
N PHE A 1015 -27.35 12.15 17.57
CA PHE A 1015 -27.49 10.78 18.08
C PHE A 1015 -28.95 10.39 18.24
N SER A 1016 -29.39 9.47 17.40
CA SER A 1016 -30.68 8.79 17.50
C SER A 1016 -30.46 7.32 17.79
N ALA A 1017 -30.88 6.86 18.96
CA ALA A 1017 -30.68 5.49 19.42
C ALA A 1017 -32.01 4.80 19.74
N ALA A 1018 -32.04 3.48 19.56
CA ALA A 1018 -33.10 2.60 20.05
C ALA A 1018 -32.51 1.46 20.87
N VAL A 1019 -32.97 1.30 22.11
CA VAL A 1019 -32.71 0.09 22.90
C VAL A 1019 -33.82 -0.91 22.59
N VAL A 1020 -33.43 -2.05 22.02
CA VAL A 1020 -34.32 -3.05 21.45
C VAL A 1020 -34.20 -4.36 22.22
N THR A 1021 -35.33 -4.89 22.67
CA THR A 1021 -35.44 -6.20 23.32
C THR A 1021 -36.31 -7.12 22.47
N VAL A 1022 -35.78 -8.25 22.01
CA VAL A 1022 -36.46 -9.25 21.17
C VAL A 1022 -36.56 -10.57 21.91
N HIS A 1023 -37.77 -11.09 22.08
CA HIS A 1023 -38.02 -12.36 22.79
C HIS A 1023 -37.55 -13.59 21.98
N PRO A 1024 -37.30 -14.75 22.62
CA PRO A 1024 -36.91 -15.97 21.93
C PRO A 1024 -37.89 -16.36 20.81
N GLY A 1025 -37.36 -16.64 19.61
CA GLY A 1025 -38.19 -16.96 18.44
C GLY A 1025 -38.94 -15.77 17.83
N ALA A 1026 -38.56 -14.54 18.18
CA ALA A 1026 -38.96 -13.32 17.51
C ALA A 1026 -37.77 -12.66 16.79
N MET A 1027 -38.06 -11.69 15.92
CA MET A 1027 -37.07 -10.92 15.17
C MET A 1027 -37.47 -9.44 15.07
N ARG A 1028 -36.48 -8.55 15.11
CA ARG A 1028 -36.60 -7.20 14.54
C ARG A 1028 -36.92 -7.36 13.05
N GLU A 1029 -38.01 -6.76 12.59
CA GLU A 1029 -38.53 -7.01 11.24
C GLU A 1029 -37.57 -6.59 10.13
N ILE A 1030 -37.73 -7.13 8.91
CA ILE A 1030 -36.86 -6.79 7.78
C ILE A 1030 -37.05 -5.31 7.42
N HIS A 1031 -35.98 -4.52 7.52
CA HIS A 1031 -36.02 -3.08 7.35
C HIS A 1031 -34.68 -2.50 6.84
N TRP A 1032 -34.65 -1.17 6.65
CA TRP A 1032 -33.42 -0.42 6.41
C TRP A 1032 -33.53 1.03 6.91
N HIS A 1033 -32.38 1.66 7.16
CA HIS A 1033 -32.27 3.08 7.50
C HIS A 1033 -31.96 3.94 6.27
N THR A 1034 -32.53 5.15 6.22
CA THR A 1034 -32.45 6.08 5.07
C THR A 1034 -31.69 7.37 5.36
N SER A 1035 -31.50 7.69 6.65
CA SER A 1035 -30.79 8.88 7.14
C SER A 1035 -29.30 8.61 7.38
N SER A 1036 -28.98 7.52 8.06
CA SER A 1036 -27.64 7.16 8.55
C SER A 1036 -27.27 5.71 8.21
N ASP A 1037 -25.98 5.39 8.34
CA ASP A 1037 -25.51 4.04 8.68
C ASP A 1037 -26.00 3.66 10.09
N GLU A 1038 -26.06 2.37 10.39
CA GLU A 1038 -26.44 1.85 11.69
C GLU A 1038 -25.24 1.20 12.39
N TRP A 1039 -24.99 1.59 13.63
CA TRP A 1039 -23.99 0.98 14.51
C TRP A 1039 -24.72 0.27 15.65
N ASN A 1040 -24.33 -0.98 15.95
CA ASN A 1040 -25.00 -1.81 16.94
C ASN A 1040 -24.07 -2.21 18.09
N PHE A 1041 -24.64 -2.39 19.28
CA PHE A 1041 -24.00 -3.13 20.37
C PHE A 1041 -24.96 -4.14 21.01
N PHE A 1042 -24.50 -5.38 21.16
CA PHE A 1042 -25.25 -6.48 21.76
C PHE A 1042 -24.98 -6.58 23.26
N ILE A 1043 -26.00 -6.32 24.08
CA ILE A 1043 -25.93 -6.30 25.55
C ILE A 1043 -26.16 -7.71 26.11
N ALA A 1044 -27.13 -8.45 25.58
CA ALA A 1044 -27.53 -9.77 26.06
C ALA A 1044 -28.14 -10.62 24.93
N GLY A 1045 -28.14 -11.95 25.12
CA GLY A 1045 -28.72 -12.91 24.17
C GLY A 1045 -27.79 -13.30 23.02
N ASN A 1046 -28.37 -13.90 21.98
CA ASN A 1046 -27.68 -14.34 20.76
C ASN A 1046 -28.56 -13.98 19.55
N ALA A 1047 -27.96 -13.43 18.51
CA ALA A 1047 -28.66 -13.01 17.30
C ALA A 1047 -27.98 -13.51 16.03
N ARG A 1048 -28.69 -13.37 14.91
CA ARG A 1048 -28.07 -13.28 13.60
C ARG A 1048 -28.64 -12.10 12.81
N ILE A 1049 -27.82 -11.53 11.94
CA ILE A 1049 -28.21 -10.51 10.95
C ILE A 1049 -27.75 -10.98 9.57
N SER A 1050 -28.69 -11.14 8.63
CA SER A 1050 -28.36 -11.19 7.21
C SER A 1050 -28.43 -9.78 6.62
N ILE A 1051 -27.32 -9.29 6.09
CA ILE A 1051 -27.22 -7.97 5.45
C ILE A 1051 -27.26 -8.15 3.94
N TYR A 1052 -28.23 -7.52 3.27
CA TYR A 1052 -28.31 -7.43 1.81
C TYR A 1052 -27.68 -6.13 1.31
N ALA A 1053 -26.56 -6.26 0.60
CA ALA A 1053 -25.69 -5.15 0.16
C ALA A 1053 -25.87 -4.79 -1.33
N ALA A 1054 -27.07 -5.04 -1.89
CA ALA A 1054 -27.42 -4.87 -3.30
C ALA A 1054 -26.59 -5.76 -4.27
N GLN A 1055 -26.85 -5.62 -5.57
CA GLN A 1055 -26.22 -6.42 -6.65
C GLN A 1055 -26.30 -7.95 -6.47
N GLY A 1056 -27.29 -8.45 -5.71
CA GLY A 1056 -27.39 -9.87 -5.37
C GLY A 1056 -26.33 -10.35 -4.37
N THR A 1057 -25.72 -9.44 -3.61
CA THR A 1057 -24.80 -9.77 -2.52
C THR A 1057 -25.52 -9.78 -1.17
N ALA A 1058 -25.25 -10.80 -0.37
CA ALA A 1058 -25.80 -10.96 0.98
C ALA A 1058 -24.84 -11.76 1.85
N ARG A 1059 -24.72 -11.39 3.14
CA ARG A 1059 -23.96 -12.17 4.12
C ARG A 1059 -24.64 -12.16 5.49
N THR A 1060 -24.63 -13.31 6.14
CA THR A 1060 -25.13 -13.52 7.49
C THR A 1060 -23.99 -13.53 8.50
N PHE A 1061 -24.23 -12.93 9.66
CA PHE A 1061 -23.29 -12.84 10.78
C PHE A 1061 -24.03 -13.21 12.08
N ASP A 1062 -23.44 -14.09 12.88
CA ASP A 1062 -23.89 -14.44 14.24
C ASP A 1062 -23.38 -13.40 15.25
N TYR A 1063 -24.19 -12.94 16.20
CA TYR A 1063 -23.81 -11.93 17.20
C TYR A 1063 -24.16 -12.35 18.64
N HIS A 1064 -23.33 -11.92 19.59
CA HIS A 1064 -23.44 -12.30 21.01
C HIS A 1064 -23.24 -11.10 21.94
N ALA A 1065 -23.56 -11.27 23.23
CA ALA A 1065 -23.32 -10.26 24.25
C ALA A 1065 -21.83 -9.82 24.29
N GLY A 1066 -21.58 -8.53 23.99
CA GLY A 1066 -20.24 -7.95 23.84
C GLY A 1066 -19.81 -7.66 22.39
N ASP A 1067 -20.63 -7.98 21.40
CA ASP A 1067 -20.34 -7.72 19.99
C ASP A 1067 -20.83 -6.36 19.52
N CYS A 1068 -20.05 -5.74 18.63
CA CYS A 1068 -20.45 -4.59 17.82
C CYS A 1068 -20.92 -5.04 16.44
N GLY A 1069 -21.93 -4.36 15.89
CA GLY A 1069 -22.38 -4.50 14.51
C GLY A 1069 -22.26 -3.19 13.73
N TYR A 1070 -22.16 -3.26 12.41
CA TYR A 1070 -22.22 -2.08 11.53
C TYR A 1070 -22.90 -2.40 10.19
N ILE A 1071 -23.93 -1.62 9.85
CA ILE A 1071 -24.77 -1.84 8.68
C ILE A 1071 -24.85 -0.52 7.90
N SER A 1072 -24.26 -0.49 6.70
CA SER A 1072 -24.25 0.73 5.89
C SER A 1072 -25.65 1.13 5.42
N LYS A 1073 -25.86 2.44 5.34
CA LYS A 1073 -27.10 3.12 4.95
C LYS A 1073 -27.73 2.53 3.70
N GLY A 1074 -29.03 2.21 3.78
CA GLY A 1074 -29.80 1.63 2.69
C GLY A 1074 -29.59 0.12 2.48
N MET A 1075 -28.65 -0.54 3.17
CA MET A 1075 -28.60 -2.00 3.19
C MET A 1075 -29.79 -2.54 3.98
N THR A 1076 -30.46 -3.56 3.40
CA THR A 1076 -31.65 -4.17 4.00
C THR A 1076 -31.23 -5.33 4.88
N HIS A 1077 -31.77 -5.42 6.10
CA HIS A 1077 -31.35 -6.42 7.08
C HIS A 1077 -32.51 -6.79 8.03
N TYR A 1078 -32.28 -7.75 8.93
CA TYR A 1078 -33.15 -8.09 10.06
C TYR A 1078 -32.29 -8.55 11.25
N VAL A 1079 -32.84 -8.56 12.47
CA VAL A 1079 -32.13 -9.08 13.66
C VAL A 1079 -32.99 -10.16 14.33
N GLU A 1080 -32.64 -11.42 14.15
CA GLU A 1080 -33.39 -12.57 14.68
C GLU A 1080 -32.79 -13.08 15.99
N ASN A 1081 -33.61 -13.26 17.03
CA ASN A 1081 -33.17 -13.89 18.28
C ASN A 1081 -33.13 -15.41 18.12
N VAL A 1082 -31.91 -15.93 17.97
CA VAL A 1082 -31.60 -17.37 17.85
C VAL A 1082 -31.28 -18.03 19.20
N GLY A 1083 -31.33 -17.25 20.28
CA GLY A 1083 -31.11 -17.68 21.65
C GLY A 1083 -32.34 -18.27 22.34
N LYS A 1084 -32.16 -18.63 23.62
CA LYS A 1084 -33.20 -19.16 24.52
C LYS A 1084 -33.66 -18.14 25.57
N ASP A 1085 -32.98 -16.98 25.60
CA ASP A 1085 -33.19 -15.85 26.49
C ASP A 1085 -33.47 -14.58 25.66
N ASP A 1086 -33.92 -13.50 26.29
CA ASP A 1086 -34.15 -12.23 25.59
C ASP A 1086 -32.86 -11.68 24.97
N LEU A 1087 -32.94 -11.34 23.68
CA LEU A 1087 -31.93 -10.59 22.96
C LEU A 1087 -32.10 -9.11 23.29
N VAL A 1088 -31.04 -8.45 23.76
CA VAL A 1088 -31.06 -7.01 24.05
C VAL A 1088 -29.88 -6.35 23.35
N PHE A 1089 -30.16 -5.36 22.51
CA PHE A 1089 -29.15 -4.63 21.75
C PHE A 1089 -29.53 -3.15 21.57
N ILE A 1090 -28.58 -2.35 21.10
CA ILE A 1090 -28.79 -0.94 20.74
C ILE A 1090 -28.65 -0.80 19.22
N GLU A 1091 -29.58 -0.08 18.59
CA GLU A 1091 -29.52 0.43 17.21
C GLU A 1091 -29.14 1.92 17.30
N VAL A 1092 -28.03 2.38 16.71
CA VAL A 1092 -27.57 3.79 16.80
C VAL A 1092 -27.36 4.38 15.40
N LEU A 1093 -27.92 5.57 15.21
CA LEU A 1093 -27.94 6.30 13.94
C LEU A 1093 -27.39 7.72 14.16
N GLN A 1094 -26.52 8.18 13.25
CA GLN A 1094 -26.15 9.58 13.12
C GLN A 1094 -27.27 10.40 12.44
N ALA A 1095 -28.36 10.61 13.16
CA ALA A 1095 -29.58 11.22 12.64
C ALA A 1095 -30.20 12.23 13.62
N ASP A 1096 -30.92 13.21 13.05
CA ASP A 1096 -31.75 14.19 13.78
C ASP A 1096 -33.05 13.57 14.34
N HIS A 1097 -33.34 12.32 13.97
CA HIS A 1097 -34.37 11.47 14.56
C HIS A 1097 -34.17 9.99 14.21
N PHE A 1098 -34.73 9.11 15.02
CA PHE A 1098 -34.77 7.68 14.71
C PHE A 1098 -35.76 7.40 13.57
N SER A 1099 -35.34 6.68 12.53
CA SER A 1099 -36.14 6.46 11.32
C SER A 1099 -35.73 5.22 10.51
N ASP A 1100 -36.66 4.28 10.33
CA ASP A 1100 -36.53 3.07 9.52
C ASP A 1100 -37.67 2.91 8.49
N ILE A 1101 -37.43 2.13 7.43
CA ILE A 1101 -38.48 1.67 6.50
C ILE A 1101 -38.65 0.15 6.65
N SER A 1102 -39.82 -0.30 7.11
CA SER A 1102 -40.17 -1.71 7.14
C SER A 1102 -40.50 -2.21 5.73
N VAL A 1103 -39.87 -3.32 5.32
CA VAL A 1103 -40.20 -4.01 4.07
C VAL A 1103 -41.66 -4.48 4.09
N GLY A 1104 -42.09 -5.09 5.20
CA GLY A 1104 -43.45 -5.61 5.37
C GLY A 1104 -44.53 -4.53 5.24
N GLN A 1105 -44.31 -3.37 5.86
CA GLN A 1105 -45.20 -2.22 5.74
C GLN A 1105 -45.21 -1.65 4.32
N TRP A 1106 -44.04 -1.50 3.70
CA TRP A 1106 -43.93 -0.97 2.33
C TRP A 1106 -44.68 -1.82 1.31
N VAL A 1107 -44.53 -3.16 1.36
CA VAL A 1107 -45.28 -4.04 0.45
C VAL A 1107 -46.77 -4.09 0.80
N GLY A 1108 -47.16 -4.05 2.08
CA GLY A 1108 -48.57 -4.02 2.50
C GLY A 1108 -49.32 -2.72 2.13
N LEU A 1109 -48.60 -1.60 2.01
CA LEU A 1109 -49.14 -0.32 1.52
C LEU A 1109 -49.10 -0.18 -0.01
N THR A 1110 -48.27 -0.96 -0.70
CA THR A 1110 -48.20 -0.98 -2.17
C THR A 1110 -49.43 -1.66 -2.77
N PRO A 1111 -49.98 -1.21 -3.93
CA PRO A 1111 -51.13 -1.84 -4.57
C PRO A 1111 -50.88 -3.34 -4.84
N LYS A 1112 -51.80 -4.21 -4.37
CA LYS A 1112 -51.63 -5.68 -4.37
C LYS A 1112 -51.14 -6.25 -5.71
N GLN A 1113 -51.73 -5.81 -6.82
CA GLN A 1113 -51.36 -6.20 -8.18
C GLN A 1113 -49.84 -6.04 -8.43
N ILE A 1114 -49.27 -4.88 -8.08
CA ILE A 1114 -47.85 -4.58 -8.28
C ILE A 1114 -46.97 -5.54 -7.45
N VAL A 1115 -47.39 -5.86 -6.22
CA VAL A 1115 -46.63 -6.76 -5.33
C VAL A 1115 -46.72 -8.22 -5.81
N ALA A 1116 -47.92 -8.66 -6.22
CA ALA A 1116 -48.15 -9.98 -6.80
C ALA A 1116 -47.35 -10.17 -8.10
N ASP A 1117 -47.38 -9.20 -9.01
CA ASP A 1117 -46.62 -9.20 -10.27
C ASP A 1117 -45.10 -9.15 -10.05
N THR A 1118 -44.63 -8.40 -9.06
CA THR A 1118 -43.19 -8.22 -8.77
C THR A 1118 -42.58 -9.43 -8.05
N LEU A 1119 -43.31 -10.04 -7.11
CA LEU A 1119 -42.81 -11.13 -6.26
C LEU A 1119 -43.32 -12.51 -6.68
N ASN A 1120 -44.20 -12.59 -7.69
CA ASN A 1120 -44.88 -13.81 -8.13
C ASN A 1120 -45.60 -14.54 -6.97
N LEU A 1121 -46.35 -13.77 -6.17
CA LEU A 1121 -47.12 -14.24 -5.01
C LEU A 1121 -48.63 -14.23 -5.29
N SER A 1122 -49.39 -15.09 -4.61
CA SER A 1122 -50.85 -15.14 -4.79
C SER A 1122 -51.56 -13.95 -4.13
N ASP A 1123 -52.75 -13.61 -4.64
CA ASP A 1123 -53.59 -12.55 -4.07
C ASP A 1123 -53.91 -12.80 -2.59
N GLU A 1124 -54.08 -14.05 -2.16
CA GLU A 1124 -54.31 -14.42 -0.76
C GLU A 1124 -53.07 -14.11 0.09
N THR A 1125 -51.86 -14.45 -0.38
CA THR A 1125 -50.60 -14.16 0.30
C THR A 1125 -50.39 -12.65 0.45
N VAL A 1126 -50.51 -11.89 -0.64
CA VAL A 1126 -50.35 -10.43 -0.63
C VAL A 1126 -51.47 -9.76 0.18
N SER A 1127 -52.65 -10.37 0.29
CA SER A 1127 -53.73 -9.90 1.17
C SER A 1127 -53.45 -10.02 2.66
N ALA A 1128 -52.48 -10.86 3.08
CA ALA A 1128 -52.12 -11.03 4.49
C ALA A 1128 -51.08 -10.00 5.00
N PHE A 1129 -50.42 -9.27 4.10
CA PHE A 1129 -49.40 -8.29 4.45
C PHE A 1129 -49.98 -7.13 5.27
N LYS A 1130 -49.25 -6.73 6.33
CA LYS A 1130 -49.67 -5.71 7.29
C LYS A 1130 -49.43 -4.31 6.71
N LYS A 1131 -50.33 -3.36 7.02
CA LYS A 1131 -50.22 -1.95 6.60
C LYS A 1131 -49.57 -1.03 7.65
N GLU A 1132 -49.50 -1.52 8.88
CA GLU A 1132 -48.82 -0.87 9.98
C GLU A 1132 -47.45 -1.53 10.17
N LYS A 1133 -46.43 -0.73 10.50
CA LYS A 1133 -45.12 -1.23 10.94
C LYS A 1133 -45.31 -2.16 12.14
N GLN A 1134 -44.57 -3.27 12.18
CA GLN A 1134 -44.69 -4.25 13.26
C GLN A 1134 -43.54 -4.16 14.26
N PHE A 1135 -42.42 -3.55 13.85
CA PHE A 1135 -41.17 -3.35 14.58
C PHE A 1135 -40.46 -4.66 14.95
N ILE A 1136 -41.09 -5.48 15.80
CA ILE A 1136 -40.60 -6.79 16.22
C ILE A 1136 -41.73 -7.80 16.00
N VAL A 1137 -41.45 -8.86 15.25
CA VAL A 1137 -42.43 -9.87 14.84
C VAL A 1137 -42.09 -11.23 15.47
N GLN A 1138 -43.11 -11.96 15.89
CA GLN A 1138 -43.00 -13.31 16.43
C GLN A 1138 -43.65 -14.31 15.45
N ASN A 1139 -43.15 -15.54 15.41
CA ASN A 1139 -43.64 -16.54 14.47
C ASN A 1139 -44.90 -17.26 15.00
N ASP A 1140 -46.08 -16.72 14.71
CA ASP A 1140 -47.39 -17.31 15.04
C ASP A 1140 -47.62 -18.73 14.44
N ALA A 1141 -46.80 -19.18 13.49
CA ALA A 1141 -46.98 -20.45 12.78
C ALA A 1141 -46.45 -21.70 13.53
N ALA A 1142 -46.14 -21.58 14.83
CA ALA A 1142 -45.59 -22.64 15.67
C ALA A 1142 -46.57 -23.14 16.76
N ALA A 1143 -47.89 -23.10 16.48
CA ALA A 1143 -48.98 -23.52 17.38
C ALA A 1143 -49.89 -24.59 16.75
#